data_AF-A0A352A109-F1
#
_entry.id   AF-A0A352A109-F1
#
_cell.length_a   1.000
_cell.length_b   1.000
_cell.length_c   1.000
_cell.angle_alpha   90.00
_cell.angle_beta   90.00
_cell.angle_gamma   90.00
#
_symmetry.space_group_name_H-M   'P 1'
#
loop_
_entity.id
_entity.type
_entity.pdbx_description
1 polymer ?
#
loop_
_entity_poly.entity_id
_entity_poly.type
_entity_poly.pdbx_seq_one_letter_code
_entity_poly.pdbx_strand_id
1 'polypeptide(L)'
;MSIYQTIKKYFLFLSVFFVFAISVHLIFLYISEDAARSPEEGGTVNIGFIGTVPNLNPATYGTDPVGDYLLRFLSRSLLRYNVETKQMEGDLANCNLGENFSEIKCYIKNDATWSNGTPITREDILATYDMFQNSDMNKVAKKLLEGVVIMDQGEYIQFSGKADVLVLDMLLYPIIEKGVVEKIKSNGFSVSENLSSGPYVFEKRESDEKTKNEKVSFIKNEQSKKDQTYIQRYVFRFFDDKNELITNKDSLNIVFPNSAIDSLSSPRFNKYEFIFPEYISLFLNSDKINSELRGLLLGSLAKVKFPSLDEKTGMLLKNPFFTDESILPADFDAMKIDTAMKNLGYFKKEALVGELAKEKVETKVSSEGFSMYFTSPSNKKYTVTKEVDILLSGNAPEGVTGVYINNYRLKTFSPKDKKFYYRANLSIGTLKNGENIYNLAFETGGKKMEKETIILFLATTTEEMEAKEKEYATKLQAERNNSVAQEQKQTEEKKTLTEKIEPLDPLYYYDKNLKKFSLNFVFTKQTPYMETLATEIARHLKTLGIDVQSTPLSTEDLQTIISKGEKQYSLILTGINLGLFDYNIFPFLHSGQAEKGFNFAKLKNIALDILLERLKSSQLNSDSLKFLQSQILEILKKENVFVPLYSPYNTFFIDKNLKQLRTAPVLPYSSSLYDIGENMYLKENFTIQFEGKNMNGLIDWLKKHSPLVNL
;
A
#
# COMPACT_ATOMS: atom_id res chain seq x y z
N MET A 1 29.65 68.99 -55.55
CA MET A 1 29.17 67.59 -55.54
C MET A 1 27.75 67.62 -54.99
N SER A 2 26.73 67.19 -55.73
CA SER A 2 25.35 67.31 -55.24
C SER A 2 25.13 66.38 -54.05
N ILE A 3 24.29 66.79 -53.10
CA ILE A 3 23.89 66.01 -51.91
C ILE A 3 23.50 64.57 -52.32
N TYR A 4 22.89 64.39 -53.49
CA TYR A 4 22.53 63.11 -54.08
C TYR A 4 23.73 62.18 -54.37
N GLN A 5 24.84 62.69 -54.91
CA GLN A 5 26.03 61.88 -55.17
C GLN A 5 26.68 61.40 -53.87
N THR A 6 26.68 62.26 -52.85
CA THR A 6 27.17 61.94 -51.51
C THR A 6 26.30 60.88 -50.84
N ILE A 7 24.97 61.03 -50.88
CA ILE A 7 24.02 60.03 -50.36
C ILE A 7 24.17 58.69 -51.09
N LYS A 8 24.28 58.68 -52.42
CA LYS A 8 24.49 57.44 -53.21
C LYS A 8 25.78 56.72 -52.81
N LYS A 9 26.86 57.45 -52.55
CA LYS A 9 28.14 56.89 -52.08
C LYS A 9 28.00 56.26 -50.69
N TYR A 10 27.30 56.91 -49.77
CA TYR A 10 27.04 56.34 -48.44
C TYR A 10 26.14 55.11 -48.48
N PHE A 11 25.07 55.11 -49.30
CA PHE A 11 24.23 53.93 -49.50
C PHE A 11 24.99 52.75 -50.11
N LEU A 12 25.87 53.01 -51.09
CA LEU A 12 26.72 51.97 -51.67
C LEU A 12 27.68 51.39 -50.62
N PHE A 13 28.34 52.25 -49.84
CA PHE A 13 29.24 51.82 -48.77
C PHE A 13 28.51 50.99 -47.71
N LEU A 14 27.33 51.44 -47.30
CA LEU A 14 26.49 50.74 -46.34
C LEU A 14 26.03 49.36 -46.87
N SER A 15 25.65 49.29 -48.15
CA SER A 15 25.28 48.03 -48.81
C SER A 15 26.45 47.04 -48.85
N VAL A 16 27.64 47.50 -49.25
CA VAL A 16 28.86 46.68 -49.26
C VAL A 16 29.20 46.20 -47.85
N PHE A 17 29.08 47.07 -46.85
CA PHE A 17 29.30 46.70 -45.44
C PHE A 17 28.33 45.62 -44.98
N PHE A 18 27.03 45.74 -45.28
CA PHE A 18 26.05 44.71 -44.92
C PHE A 18 26.29 43.39 -45.66
N VAL A 19 26.60 43.42 -46.96
CA VAL A 19 26.94 42.20 -47.71
C VAL A 19 28.17 41.51 -47.11
N PHE A 20 29.19 42.28 -46.76
CA PHE A 20 30.39 41.75 -46.11
C PHE A 20 30.07 41.16 -44.74
N ALA A 21 29.33 41.90 -43.89
CA ALA A 21 28.95 41.45 -42.56
C ALA A 21 28.10 40.17 -42.60
N ILE A 22 27.14 40.09 -43.51
CA ILE A 22 26.31 38.90 -43.74
C ILE A 22 27.18 37.75 -44.25
N SER A 23 28.08 37.98 -45.20
CA SER A 23 28.97 36.93 -45.72
C SER A 23 29.87 36.36 -44.63
N VAL A 24 30.48 37.22 -43.80
CA VAL A 24 31.28 36.80 -42.65
C VAL A 24 30.45 36.01 -41.66
N HIS A 25 29.22 36.47 -41.36
CA HIS A 25 28.31 35.77 -40.48
C HIS A 25 27.92 34.39 -41.01
N LEU A 26 27.59 34.27 -42.29
CA LEU A 26 27.25 32.99 -42.93
C LEU A 26 28.45 32.03 -42.98
N ILE A 27 29.65 32.54 -43.28
CA ILE A 27 30.88 31.74 -43.20
C ILE A 27 31.10 31.24 -41.77
N PHE A 28 30.92 32.11 -40.77
CA PHE A 28 31.03 31.74 -39.36
C PHE A 28 30.01 30.66 -38.97
N LEU A 29 28.74 30.79 -39.36
CA LEU A 29 27.71 29.77 -39.13
C LEU A 29 28.09 28.44 -39.79
N TYR A 30 28.56 28.46 -41.04
CA TYR A 30 28.97 27.27 -41.77
C TYR A 30 30.15 26.55 -41.10
N ILE A 31 31.20 27.28 -40.69
CA ILE A 31 32.36 26.65 -40.03
C ILE A 31 32.04 26.22 -38.59
N SER A 32 31.04 26.81 -37.94
CA SER A 32 30.67 26.49 -36.55
C SER A 32 29.58 25.42 -36.42
N GLU A 33 28.93 25.03 -37.52
CA GLU A 33 27.79 24.10 -37.52
C GLU A 33 28.09 22.75 -36.84
N ASP A 34 29.27 22.22 -37.09
CA ASP A 34 29.80 20.95 -36.59
C ASP A 34 30.93 21.16 -35.57
N ALA A 35 31.05 22.37 -35.01
CA ALA A 35 32.04 22.64 -33.98
C ALA A 35 31.82 21.71 -32.78
N ALA A 36 32.90 21.02 -32.38
CA ALA A 36 32.89 20.18 -31.20
C ALA A 36 32.79 21.07 -29.96
N ARG A 37 31.85 20.75 -29.08
CA ARG A 37 31.68 21.42 -27.78
C ARG A 37 32.27 20.54 -26.70
N SER A 38 33.03 21.15 -25.81
CA SER A 38 33.61 20.46 -24.66
C SER A 38 33.38 21.29 -23.39
N PRO A 39 33.22 20.65 -22.23
CA PRO A 39 33.10 21.37 -20.96
C PRO A 39 34.33 22.25 -20.71
N GLU A 40 34.12 23.47 -20.25
CA GLU A 40 35.17 24.37 -19.78
C GLU A 40 35.01 24.61 -18.27
N GLU A 41 36.11 24.55 -17.53
CA GLU A 41 36.09 24.86 -16.11
C GLU A 41 35.76 26.34 -15.85
N GLY A 42 34.94 26.60 -14.83
CA GLY A 42 34.59 27.94 -14.43
C GLY A 42 33.11 28.12 -14.07
N GLY A 43 32.68 29.38 -14.04
CA GLY A 43 31.30 29.76 -13.79
C GLY A 43 30.92 29.77 -12.31
N THR A 44 29.73 30.25 -12.03
CA THR A 44 29.13 30.28 -10.69
C THR A 44 27.70 29.81 -10.79
N VAL A 45 27.34 28.84 -9.97
CA VAL A 45 25.98 28.30 -9.90
C VAL A 45 25.31 28.83 -8.65
N ASN A 46 24.23 29.59 -8.85
CA ASN A 46 23.41 30.12 -7.77
C ASN A 46 22.24 29.18 -7.50
N ILE A 47 22.08 28.74 -6.26
CA ILE A 47 21.05 27.78 -5.84
C ILE A 47 20.15 28.46 -4.81
N GLY A 48 18.84 28.50 -5.04
CA GLY A 48 17.88 29.11 -4.11
C GLY A 48 17.08 28.10 -3.31
N PHE A 49 16.92 28.37 -2.01
CA PHE A 49 16.10 27.62 -1.05
C PHE A 49 15.15 28.55 -0.32
N ILE A 50 14.02 28.01 0.16
CA ILE A 50 13.18 28.69 1.15
C ILE A 50 13.61 28.20 2.53
N GLY A 51 13.87 29.13 3.46
CA GLY A 51 14.29 28.83 4.82
C GLY A 51 15.54 29.60 5.22
N THR A 52 16.25 29.09 6.23
CA THR A 52 17.47 29.69 6.78
C THR A 52 18.69 28.84 6.48
N VAL A 53 19.88 29.39 6.66
CA VAL A 53 21.13 28.65 6.47
C VAL A 53 21.19 27.47 7.46
N PRO A 54 21.39 26.24 6.98
CA PRO A 54 21.40 25.06 7.82
C PRO A 54 22.68 24.99 8.69
N ASN A 55 22.66 24.12 9.70
CA ASN A 55 23.86 23.78 10.43
C ASN A 55 24.79 22.93 9.55
N LEU A 56 25.99 23.44 9.24
CA LEU A 56 26.99 22.73 8.44
C LEU A 56 27.96 21.90 9.30
N ASN A 57 27.51 21.42 10.46
CA ASN A 57 28.26 20.48 11.27
C ASN A 57 28.07 19.04 10.74
N PRO A 58 29.12 18.36 10.26
CA PRO A 58 29.01 17.00 9.73
C PRO A 58 28.53 15.97 10.77
N ALA A 59 28.66 16.26 12.08
CA ALA A 59 28.10 15.40 13.13
C ALA A 59 26.57 15.33 13.11
N THR A 60 25.88 16.31 12.51
CA THR A 60 24.42 16.33 12.40
C THR A 60 23.92 15.82 11.05
N TYR A 61 24.77 15.20 10.22
CA TYR A 61 24.37 14.66 8.93
C TYR A 61 23.22 13.63 9.07
N GLY A 62 22.27 13.66 8.14
CA GLY A 62 21.06 12.83 8.18
C GLY A 62 19.92 13.42 9.00
N THR A 63 20.06 14.65 9.53
CA THR A 63 19.02 15.30 10.35
C THR A 63 18.37 16.50 9.68
N ASP A 64 18.99 17.08 8.65
CA ASP A 64 18.48 18.23 7.92
C ASP A 64 18.73 18.04 6.40
N PRO A 65 17.67 17.81 5.60
CA PRO A 65 17.80 17.56 4.16
C PRO A 65 18.59 18.61 3.38
N VAL A 66 18.49 19.89 3.74
CA VAL A 66 19.20 20.97 3.06
C VAL A 66 20.66 21.00 3.52
N GLY A 67 20.91 20.91 4.82
CA GLY A 67 22.26 20.75 5.38
C GLY A 67 23.01 19.56 4.78
N ASP A 68 22.35 18.40 4.65
CA ASP A 68 22.94 17.19 4.08
C ASP A 68 23.31 17.36 2.61
N TYR A 69 22.47 18.05 1.83
CA TYR A 69 22.80 18.42 0.45
C TYR A 69 24.03 19.33 0.38
N LEU A 70 24.14 20.35 1.24
CA LEU A 70 25.32 21.22 1.29
C LEU A 70 26.57 20.48 1.75
N LEU A 71 26.47 19.59 2.75
CA LEU A 71 27.59 18.82 3.29
C LEU A 71 28.22 17.88 2.26
N ARG A 72 27.46 17.42 1.25
CA ARG A 72 27.97 16.62 0.12
C ARG A 72 28.97 17.36 -0.77
N PHE A 73 28.95 18.70 -0.77
CA PHE A 73 29.97 19.49 -1.45
C PHE A 73 31.28 19.55 -0.66
N LEU A 74 31.20 19.55 0.67
CA LEU A 74 32.32 19.75 1.60
C LEU A 74 32.98 18.45 2.08
N SER A 75 32.26 17.33 1.99
CA SER A 75 32.66 16.09 2.64
C SER A 75 32.57 14.90 1.69
N ARG A 76 33.47 13.94 1.90
CA ARG A 76 33.44 12.60 1.33
C ARG A 76 33.12 11.57 2.40
N SER A 77 32.66 10.40 1.96
CA SER A 77 32.27 9.27 2.81
C SER A 77 33.10 8.03 2.46
N LEU A 78 32.99 6.93 3.21
CA LEU A 78 33.71 5.70 2.86
C LEU A 78 33.25 5.17 1.51
N LEU A 79 31.93 5.09 1.34
CA LEU A 79 31.24 4.67 0.13
C LEU A 79 30.31 5.77 -0.35
N ARG A 80 29.86 5.66 -1.60
CA ARG A 80 28.78 6.46 -2.17
C ARG A 80 27.77 5.54 -2.84
N TYR A 81 26.52 6.00 -2.96
CA TYR A 81 25.51 5.32 -3.75
C TYR A 81 25.40 5.95 -5.13
N ASN A 82 25.54 5.16 -6.18
CA ASN A 82 25.34 5.61 -7.55
C ASN A 82 23.85 5.49 -7.91
N VAL A 83 23.21 6.63 -8.09
CA VAL A 83 21.77 6.73 -8.37
C VAL A 83 21.36 6.20 -9.75
N GLU A 84 22.29 6.09 -10.70
CA GLU A 84 22.03 5.56 -12.04
C GLU A 84 22.15 4.03 -12.08
N THR A 85 23.25 3.49 -11.53
CA THR A 85 23.50 2.03 -11.50
C THR A 85 22.77 1.34 -10.35
N LYS A 86 22.28 2.11 -9.36
CA LYS A 86 21.68 1.64 -8.11
C LYS A 86 22.61 0.76 -7.27
N GLN A 87 23.90 1.07 -7.28
CA GLN A 87 24.94 0.30 -6.59
C GLN A 87 25.78 1.16 -5.65
N MET A 88 26.32 0.51 -4.63
CA MET A 88 27.32 1.12 -3.75
C MET A 88 28.68 1.09 -4.43
N GLU A 89 29.37 2.23 -4.41
CA GLU A 89 30.69 2.41 -5.00
C GLU A 89 31.67 2.96 -3.95
N GLY A 90 32.95 2.66 -4.12
CA GLY A 90 33.99 3.19 -3.25
C GLY A 90 34.20 4.69 -3.43
N ASP A 91 34.17 5.46 -2.36
CA ASP A 91 34.55 6.88 -2.35
C ASP A 91 35.93 7.05 -1.71
N LEU A 92 36.03 7.27 -0.39
CA LEU A 92 37.32 7.31 0.33
C LEU A 92 37.96 5.92 0.49
N ALA A 93 37.14 4.87 0.47
CA ALA A 93 37.58 3.51 0.64
C ALA A 93 36.97 2.58 -0.42
N ASN A 94 37.65 1.47 -0.68
CA ASN A 94 37.02 0.31 -1.31
C ASN A 94 36.59 -0.64 -0.20
N CYS A 95 35.30 -0.94 -0.09
CA CYS A 95 34.80 -1.84 0.94
C CYS A 95 34.33 -3.16 0.35
N ASN A 96 34.80 -4.27 0.93
CA ASN A 96 34.16 -5.56 0.78
C ASN A 96 32.99 -5.60 1.77
N LEU A 97 31.77 -5.63 1.25
CA LEU A 97 30.53 -5.59 2.03
C LEU A 97 30.16 -6.93 2.69
N GLY A 98 30.91 -8.02 2.43
CA GLY A 98 30.55 -9.37 2.89
C GLY A 98 29.26 -9.88 2.24
N GLU A 99 28.80 -11.10 2.55
CA GLU A 99 27.56 -11.62 1.92
C GLU A 99 26.31 -10.83 2.33
N ASN A 100 26.15 -10.56 3.63
CA ASN A 100 24.95 -9.95 4.24
C ASN A 100 25.29 -8.76 5.17
N PHE A 101 26.38 -8.03 4.91
CA PHE A 101 26.76 -6.82 5.67
C PHE A 101 27.15 -7.03 7.15
N SER A 102 27.25 -8.26 7.62
CA SER A 102 27.64 -8.58 9.00
C SER A 102 29.13 -8.34 9.28
N GLU A 103 29.95 -8.40 8.24
CA GLU A 103 31.39 -8.14 8.29
C GLU A 103 31.77 -7.32 7.05
N ILE A 104 32.10 -6.05 7.26
CA ILE A 104 32.46 -5.11 6.20
C ILE A 104 33.92 -4.69 6.38
N LYS A 105 34.73 -4.82 5.32
CA LYS A 105 36.16 -4.48 5.34
C LYS A 105 36.43 -3.34 4.40
N CYS A 106 36.81 -2.19 4.93
CA CYS A 106 37.06 -0.98 4.16
C CYS A 106 38.56 -0.65 4.08
N TYR A 107 39.08 -0.65 2.86
CA TYR A 107 40.47 -0.32 2.53
C TYR A 107 40.54 1.12 2.03
N ILE A 108 41.20 2.00 2.77
CA ILE A 108 41.33 3.42 2.42
C ILE A 108 42.14 3.57 1.13
N LYS A 109 41.69 4.43 0.22
CA LYS A 109 42.42 4.72 -1.02
C LYS A 109 43.62 5.63 -0.74
N ASN A 110 44.73 5.38 -1.44
CA ASN A 110 45.99 6.11 -1.26
C ASN A 110 45.91 7.60 -1.67
N ASP A 111 44.89 8.00 -2.42
CA ASP A 111 44.66 9.36 -2.90
C ASP A 111 43.65 10.15 -2.04
N ALA A 112 43.14 9.56 -0.97
CA ALA A 112 42.24 10.21 -0.02
C ALA A 112 42.98 11.31 0.75
N THR A 113 42.66 12.56 0.46
CA THR A 113 43.32 13.74 1.05
C THR A 113 42.29 14.79 1.48
N TRP A 114 42.65 15.56 2.49
CA TRP A 114 41.96 16.77 2.93
C TRP A 114 42.29 17.96 2.01
N SER A 115 41.54 19.05 2.13
CA SER A 115 41.70 20.27 1.32
C SER A 115 43.06 20.97 1.47
N ASN A 116 43.86 20.63 2.47
CA ASN A 116 45.25 21.09 2.64
C ASN A 116 46.29 20.10 2.07
N GLY A 117 45.85 19.00 1.44
CA GLY A 117 46.71 17.94 0.89
C GLY A 117 47.17 16.88 1.89
N THR A 118 46.84 17.01 3.19
CA THR A 118 47.16 15.95 4.18
C THR A 118 46.33 14.69 3.92
N PRO A 119 46.88 13.48 4.13
CA PRO A 119 46.16 12.24 3.90
C PRO A 119 45.03 12.05 4.90
N ILE A 120 43.92 11.46 4.46
CA ILE A 120 42.85 10.98 5.34
C ILE A 120 43.30 9.65 5.94
N THR A 121 43.26 9.54 7.26
CA THR A 121 43.85 8.41 8.00
C THR A 121 42.78 7.48 8.58
N ARG A 122 43.21 6.29 9.02
CA ARG A 122 42.36 5.37 9.78
C ARG A 122 41.91 5.98 11.11
N GLU A 123 42.73 6.84 11.72
CA GLU A 123 42.39 7.52 12.98
C GLU A 123 41.23 8.51 12.82
N ASP A 124 41.15 9.21 11.68
CA ASP A 124 40.02 10.10 11.36
C ASP A 124 38.70 9.33 11.29
N ILE A 125 38.74 8.17 10.63
CA ILE A 125 37.57 7.30 10.47
C ILE A 125 37.14 6.74 11.83
N LEU A 126 38.07 6.21 12.63
CA LEU A 126 37.77 5.71 13.97
C LEU A 126 37.21 6.80 14.88
N ALA A 127 37.78 8.01 14.87
CA ALA A 127 37.30 9.14 15.65
C ALA A 127 35.89 9.57 15.22
N THR A 128 35.62 9.57 13.92
CA THR A 128 34.30 9.88 13.35
C THR A 128 33.23 8.90 13.85
N TYR A 129 33.49 7.60 13.71
CA TYR A 129 32.52 6.59 14.12
C TYR A 129 32.38 6.48 15.64
N ASP A 130 33.46 6.64 16.41
CA ASP A 130 33.40 6.77 17.87
C ASP A 130 32.44 7.89 18.29
N MET A 131 32.55 9.05 17.65
CA MET A 131 31.65 10.17 17.92
C MET A 131 30.19 9.81 17.60
N PHE A 132 29.91 9.17 16.46
CA PHE A 132 28.54 8.75 16.13
C PHE A 132 27.99 7.67 17.08
N GLN A 133 28.84 6.78 17.61
CA GLN A 133 28.43 5.76 18.58
C GLN A 133 28.16 6.36 19.97
N ASN A 134 28.90 7.39 20.37
CA ASN A 134 28.91 7.86 21.75
C ASN A 134 28.22 9.21 21.97
N SER A 135 27.89 9.96 20.91
CA SER A 135 27.25 11.28 21.00
C SER A 135 25.74 11.26 20.78
N ASP A 136 25.00 12.05 21.56
CA ASP A 136 23.57 12.29 21.34
C ASP A 136 23.28 13.38 20.31
N MET A 137 24.31 13.98 19.70
CA MET A 137 24.15 14.93 18.58
C MET A 137 23.43 14.28 17.38
N ASN A 138 23.61 12.97 17.20
CA ASN A 138 22.95 12.22 16.14
C ASN A 138 22.41 10.88 16.68
N LYS A 139 21.18 10.94 17.20
CA LYS A 139 20.51 9.77 17.79
C LYS A 139 20.22 8.67 16.77
N VAL A 140 20.05 9.03 15.49
CA VAL A 140 19.79 8.08 14.41
C VAL A 140 21.05 7.26 14.15
N ALA A 141 22.18 7.93 13.91
CA ALA A 141 23.48 7.28 13.73
C ALA A 141 23.87 6.41 14.94
N LYS A 142 23.69 6.94 16.15
CA LYS A 142 23.96 6.20 17.40
C LYS A 142 23.15 4.90 17.49
N LYS A 143 21.88 4.95 17.13
CA LYS A 143 21.00 3.77 17.11
C LYS A 143 21.37 2.78 16.00
N LEU A 144 21.73 3.25 14.81
CA LEU A 144 22.14 2.40 13.70
C LEU A 144 23.48 1.69 13.95
N LEU A 145 24.38 2.34 14.70
CA LEU A 145 25.67 1.77 15.09
C LEU A 145 25.62 0.97 16.41
N GLU A 146 24.45 0.85 17.04
CA GLU A 146 24.29 0.10 18.28
C GLU A 146 24.60 -1.39 18.04
N GLY A 147 25.60 -1.92 18.77
CA GLY A 147 26.07 -3.30 18.60
C GLY A 147 26.99 -3.52 17.39
N VAL A 148 27.39 -2.46 16.67
CA VAL A 148 28.43 -2.53 15.63
C VAL A 148 29.80 -2.31 16.27
N VAL A 149 30.72 -3.25 16.09
CA VAL A 149 32.12 -3.16 16.52
C VAL A 149 32.96 -2.67 15.34
N ILE A 150 33.73 -1.61 15.56
CA ILE A 150 34.57 -0.99 14.52
C ILE A 150 36.03 -1.08 14.98
N MET A 151 36.85 -1.80 14.24
CA MET A 151 38.24 -2.07 14.60
C MET A 151 39.18 -1.82 13.44
N ASP A 152 40.35 -1.28 13.75
CA ASP A 152 41.46 -1.19 12.83
C ASP A 152 42.25 -2.51 12.81
N GLN A 153 42.39 -3.09 11.61
CA GLN A 153 43.10 -4.35 11.36
C GLN A 153 44.46 -4.16 10.70
N GLY A 154 44.99 -2.93 10.67
CA GLY A 154 46.28 -2.62 10.05
C GLY A 154 46.17 -2.23 8.58
N GLU A 155 45.52 -3.06 7.76
CA GLU A 155 45.34 -2.78 6.32
C GLU A 155 43.96 -2.21 5.99
N TYR A 156 42.97 -2.46 6.83
CA TYR A 156 41.58 -2.06 6.64
C TYR A 156 40.91 -1.78 7.96
N ILE A 157 39.79 -1.05 7.90
CA ILE A 157 38.86 -0.91 9.02
C ILE A 157 37.76 -1.94 8.85
N GLN A 158 37.51 -2.70 9.90
CA GLN A 158 36.47 -3.72 9.95
C GLN A 158 35.28 -3.23 10.75
N PHE A 159 34.09 -3.30 10.16
CA PHE A 159 32.81 -3.18 10.84
C PHE A 159 32.26 -4.59 11.04
N SER A 160 31.84 -4.92 12.25
CA SER A 160 31.30 -6.24 12.60
C SER A 160 30.07 -6.10 13.48
N GLY A 161 28.98 -6.76 13.12
CA GLY A 161 27.74 -6.64 13.86
C GLY A 161 26.63 -7.50 13.30
N LYS A 162 25.39 -7.18 13.69
CA LYS A 162 24.21 -7.83 13.14
C LYS A 162 24.08 -7.51 11.65
N ALA A 163 23.75 -8.52 10.84
CA ALA A 163 23.41 -8.34 9.42
C ALA A 163 22.20 -7.41 9.29
N ASP A 164 22.44 -6.15 8.94
CA ASP A 164 21.43 -5.14 8.73
C ASP A 164 21.85 -4.18 7.61
N VAL A 165 20.97 -4.03 6.62
CA VAL A 165 21.17 -3.17 5.45
C VAL A 165 21.27 -1.70 5.86
N LEU A 166 20.61 -1.31 6.96
CA LEU A 166 20.64 0.07 7.45
C LEU A 166 22.02 0.50 7.97
N VAL A 167 22.91 -0.44 8.29
CA VAL A 167 24.31 -0.10 8.65
C VAL A 167 25.05 0.49 7.45
N LEU A 168 24.62 0.21 6.22
CA LEU A 168 25.24 0.77 5.02
C LEU A 168 25.04 2.27 4.90
N ASP A 169 23.96 2.82 5.46
CA ASP A 169 23.74 4.27 5.49
C ASP A 169 24.91 4.96 6.21
N MET A 170 25.45 4.33 7.25
CA MET A 170 26.58 4.87 8.01
C MET A 170 27.88 4.93 7.20
N LEU A 171 28.00 4.17 6.11
CA LEU A 171 29.15 4.24 5.19
C LEU A 171 29.03 5.40 4.19
N LEU A 172 27.86 6.02 4.09
CA LEU A 172 27.56 7.21 3.28
C LEU A 172 27.69 8.51 4.08
N TYR A 173 27.95 8.43 5.38
CA TYR A 173 28.11 9.61 6.24
C TYR A 173 29.48 10.26 6.05
N PRO A 174 29.57 11.60 6.22
CA PRO A 174 30.84 12.34 6.16
C PRO A 174 31.92 11.75 7.08
N ILE A 175 33.13 11.57 6.56
CA ILE A 175 34.32 11.37 7.39
C ILE A 175 34.82 12.72 7.87
N ILE A 176 35.11 12.81 9.17
CA ILE A 176 35.48 14.03 9.88
C ILE A 176 36.93 13.89 10.36
N GLU A 177 37.73 14.94 10.15
CA GLU A 177 39.11 14.99 10.65
C GLU A 177 39.12 14.90 12.18
N LYS A 178 40.08 14.15 12.74
CA LYS A 178 40.13 13.85 14.17
C LYS A 178 40.15 15.10 15.06
N GLY A 179 40.95 16.11 14.73
CA GLY A 179 40.97 17.39 15.44
C GLY A 179 39.63 18.14 15.37
N VAL A 180 38.92 18.07 14.24
CA VAL A 180 37.56 18.62 14.10
C VAL A 180 36.56 17.86 14.99
N VAL A 181 36.68 16.54 15.12
CA VAL A 181 35.85 15.75 16.04
C VAL A 181 35.99 16.26 17.48
N GLU A 182 37.21 16.54 17.93
CA GLU A 182 37.49 17.10 19.26
C GLU A 182 36.84 18.49 19.44
N LYS A 183 36.96 19.36 18.43
CA LYS A 183 36.29 20.68 18.43
C LYS A 183 34.78 20.55 18.49
N ILE A 184 34.18 19.61 17.77
CA ILE A 184 32.74 19.37 17.81
C ILE A 184 32.33 18.93 19.23
N LYS A 185 33.04 17.97 19.82
CA LYS A 185 32.76 17.49 21.20
C LYS A 185 32.86 18.62 22.23
N SER A 186 33.72 19.62 22.01
CA SER A 186 33.87 20.79 22.88
C SER A 186 32.97 21.99 22.51
N ASN A 187 31.99 21.82 21.60
CA ASN A 187 31.15 22.91 21.07
C ASN A 187 31.93 24.07 20.41
N GLY A 188 33.15 23.82 19.94
CA GLY A 188 34.03 24.79 19.28
C GLY A 188 34.08 24.65 17.75
N PHE A 189 33.13 23.96 17.13
CA PHE A 189 33.10 23.75 15.68
C PHE A 189 32.75 25.04 14.92
N SER A 190 33.56 25.40 13.93
CA SER A 190 33.27 26.42 12.92
C SER A 190 33.58 25.91 11.52
N VAL A 191 32.59 25.92 10.62
CA VAL A 191 32.76 25.45 9.23
C VAL A 191 33.88 26.16 8.47
N SER A 192 34.15 27.44 8.79
CA SER A 192 35.19 28.23 8.12
C SER A 192 36.62 27.84 8.50
N GLU A 193 36.80 27.10 9.60
CA GLU A 193 38.12 26.75 10.15
C GLU A 193 38.49 25.27 9.96
N ASN A 194 37.65 24.52 9.25
CA ASN A 194 37.77 23.07 9.13
C ASN A 194 38.17 22.64 7.73
N LEU A 195 38.96 21.57 7.67
CA LEU A 195 39.34 20.95 6.41
C LEU A 195 38.14 20.25 5.78
N SER A 196 38.04 20.33 4.46
CA SER A 196 37.03 19.65 3.66
C SER A 196 37.68 18.48 2.93
N SER A 197 37.01 17.33 2.87
CA SER A 197 37.43 16.21 2.00
C SER A 197 36.72 16.24 0.65
N GLY A 198 35.65 17.02 0.53
CA GLY A 198 34.81 17.14 -0.66
C GLY A 198 35.46 17.87 -1.84
N PRO A 199 34.77 17.88 -2.99
CA PRO A 199 35.21 18.58 -4.20
C PRO A 199 35.15 20.11 -4.09
N TYR A 200 34.54 20.63 -3.02
CA TYR A 200 34.49 22.05 -2.71
C TYR A 200 34.92 22.31 -1.26
N VAL A 201 35.35 23.54 -1.00
CA VAL A 201 35.67 24.07 0.33
C VAL A 201 34.73 25.22 0.66
N PHE A 202 34.46 25.42 1.95
CA PHE A 202 33.73 26.58 2.43
C PHE A 202 34.51 27.87 2.10
N GLU A 203 33.88 28.84 1.44
CA GLU A 203 34.48 30.14 1.15
C GLU A 203 34.04 31.17 2.20
N LYS A 204 32.72 31.41 2.30
CA LYS A 204 32.15 32.40 3.24
C LYS A 204 30.65 32.26 3.42
N ARG A 205 30.15 32.86 4.51
CA ARG A 205 28.73 33.17 4.75
C ARG A 205 28.58 34.69 4.79
N GLU A 206 27.59 35.22 4.08
CA GLU A 206 27.36 36.67 3.96
C GLU A 206 25.86 36.98 3.87
N SER A 207 25.47 38.22 4.15
CA SER A 207 24.11 38.72 3.92
C SER A 207 24.07 39.50 2.62
N ASP A 208 23.02 39.31 1.80
CA ASP A 208 22.73 40.16 0.67
C ASP A 208 22.47 41.60 1.15
N GLU A 209 23.14 42.58 0.56
CA GLU A 209 22.99 43.97 0.98
C GLU A 209 21.57 44.50 0.75
N LYS A 210 20.91 44.05 -0.33
CA LYS A 210 19.60 44.51 -0.79
C LYS A 210 18.47 43.71 -0.17
N THR A 211 18.55 42.39 -0.23
CA THR A 211 17.44 41.53 0.24
C THR A 211 17.58 41.15 1.71
N LYS A 212 18.75 41.35 2.33
CA LYS A 212 19.10 40.87 3.69
C LYS A 212 19.12 39.35 3.85
N ASN A 213 18.94 38.62 2.76
CA ASN A 213 18.99 37.17 2.73
C ASN A 213 20.39 36.66 2.92
N GLU A 214 20.52 35.57 3.66
CA GLU A 214 21.80 34.92 3.84
C GLU A 214 22.23 34.14 2.58
N LYS A 215 23.54 34.14 2.36
CA LYS A 215 24.20 33.35 1.32
C LYS A 215 25.38 32.60 1.91
N VAL A 216 25.58 31.39 1.41
CA VAL A 216 26.76 30.57 1.68
C VAL A 216 27.44 30.29 0.36
N SER A 217 28.76 30.49 0.28
CA SER A 217 29.54 30.27 -0.94
C SER A 217 30.56 29.18 -0.71
N PHE A 218 30.66 28.25 -1.67
CA PHE A 218 31.70 27.21 -1.74
C PHE A 218 32.52 27.37 -3.01
N ILE A 219 33.83 27.16 -2.93
CA ILE A 219 34.76 27.25 -4.07
C ILE A 219 35.42 25.89 -4.32
N LYS A 220 35.74 25.58 -5.58
CA LYS A 220 36.37 24.33 -5.99
C LYS A 220 37.59 24.01 -5.12
N ASN A 221 37.69 22.77 -4.67
CA ASN A 221 38.83 22.26 -3.93
C ASN A 221 39.94 21.87 -4.93
N GLU A 222 40.99 22.68 -5.02
CA GLU A 222 42.12 22.43 -5.94
C GLU A 222 42.91 21.15 -5.62
N GLN A 223 42.79 20.62 -4.39
CA GLN A 223 43.40 19.33 -4.02
C GLN A 223 42.53 18.13 -4.39
N SER A 224 41.26 18.35 -4.72
CA SER A 224 40.34 17.29 -5.11
C SER A 224 40.77 16.71 -6.46
N LYS A 225 41.24 15.45 -6.45
CA LYS A 225 41.58 14.68 -7.65
C LYS A 225 40.35 14.11 -8.38
N LYS A 226 39.16 14.61 -8.08
CA LYS A 226 37.93 14.14 -8.67
C LYS A 226 37.83 14.68 -10.10
N ASP A 227 38.08 13.80 -11.07
CA ASP A 227 37.92 14.09 -12.49
C ASP A 227 36.51 14.67 -12.76
N GLN A 228 36.40 15.60 -13.71
CA GLN A 228 35.13 16.16 -14.22
C GLN A 228 34.37 17.11 -13.29
N THR A 229 35.06 17.78 -12.35
CA THR A 229 34.49 18.88 -11.56
C THR A 229 34.69 20.24 -12.26
N TYR A 230 33.68 20.70 -13.01
CA TYR A 230 33.81 21.89 -13.87
C TYR A 230 33.40 23.22 -13.21
N ILE A 231 32.42 23.21 -12.30
CA ILE A 231 31.91 24.45 -11.69
C ILE A 231 32.93 25.02 -10.70
N GLN A 232 33.30 26.29 -10.84
CA GLN A 232 34.29 26.90 -9.93
C GLN A 232 33.69 27.29 -8.57
N ARG A 233 32.44 27.78 -8.55
CA ARG A 233 31.82 28.30 -7.33
C ARG A 233 30.33 27.96 -7.26
N TYR A 234 29.87 27.57 -6.09
CA TYR A 234 28.45 27.46 -5.74
C TYR A 234 28.07 28.54 -4.75
N VAL A 235 26.92 29.16 -4.96
CA VAL A 235 26.35 30.16 -4.04
C VAL A 235 24.94 29.74 -3.68
N PHE A 236 24.76 29.33 -2.44
CA PHE A 236 23.47 28.92 -1.86
C PHE A 236 22.81 30.16 -1.24
N ARG A 237 21.58 30.47 -1.67
CA ARG A 237 20.82 31.66 -1.26
C ARG A 237 19.54 31.22 -0.56
N PHE A 238 19.29 31.78 0.61
CA PHE A 238 18.19 31.38 1.48
C PHE A 238 17.17 32.51 1.55
N PHE A 239 15.93 32.23 1.15
CA PHE A 239 14.84 33.20 1.06
C PHE A 239 13.80 32.92 2.14
N ASP A 240 13.16 33.95 2.66
CA ASP A 240 12.20 33.80 3.77
C ASP A 240 10.93 33.07 3.32
N ASP A 241 10.49 33.34 2.08
CA ASP A 241 9.26 32.78 1.55
C ASP A 241 9.29 32.52 0.03
N LYS A 242 8.21 31.88 -0.44
CA LYS A 242 7.98 31.54 -1.85
C LYS A 242 8.02 32.77 -2.77
N ASN A 243 7.38 33.86 -2.39
CA ASN A 243 7.26 35.05 -3.23
C ASN A 243 8.62 35.70 -3.43
N GLU A 244 9.43 35.73 -2.38
CA GLU A 244 10.76 36.31 -2.44
C GLU A 244 11.70 35.47 -3.34
N LEU A 245 11.68 34.14 -3.19
CA LEU A 245 12.43 33.24 -4.05
C LEU A 245 12.00 33.37 -5.53
N ILE A 246 10.70 33.46 -5.81
CA ILE A 246 10.16 33.61 -7.18
C ILE A 246 10.56 34.96 -7.78
N THR A 247 10.46 36.06 -7.03
CA THR A 247 10.90 37.40 -7.48
C THR A 247 12.39 37.40 -7.84
N ASN A 248 13.21 36.63 -7.13
CA ASN A 248 14.65 36.55 -7.35
C ASN A 248 15.10 35.40 -8.28
N LYS A 249 14.17 34.62 -8.86
CA LYS A 249 14.47 33.42 -9.67
C LYS A 249 15.46 33.67 -10.81
N ASP A 250 15.45 34.86 -11.41
CA ASP A 250 16.30 35.17 -12.57
C ASP A 250 17.78 35.34 -12.16
N SER A 251 18.06 35.49 -10.86
CA SER A 251 19.42 35.45 -10.31
C SER A 251 19.88 34.06 -9.89
N LEU A 252 19.05 33.04 -10.10
CA LEU A 252 19.31 31.65 -9.72
C LEU A 252 19.54 30.78 -10.96
N ASN A 253 20.28 29.70 -10.79
CA ASN A 253 20.48 28.64 -11.78
C ASN A 253 19.74 27.36 -11.37
N ILE A 254 19.63 27.10 -10.07
CA ILE A 254 18.82 25.99 -9.52
C ILE A 254 17.89 26.57 -8.47
N VAL A 255 16.63 26.14 -8.49
CA VAL A 255 15.60 26.59 -7.58
C VAL A 255 14.97 25.37 -6.93
N PHE A 256 15.15 25.23 -5.62
CA PHE A 256 14.49 24.20 -4.81
C PHE A 256 13.22 24.80 -4.21
N PRO A 257 12.05 24.54 -4.81
CA PRO A 257 10.80 24.90 -4.17
C PRO A 257 10.64 24.06 -2.90
N ASN A 258 10.18 24.67 -1.81
CA ASN A 258 9.45 23.87 -0.84
C ASN A 258 8.12 23.42 -1.49
N SER A 259 7.44 22.42 -0.93
CA SER A 259 6.18 21.82 -1.37
C SER A 259 5.03 22.81 -1.69
N ALA A 260 5.21 24.11 -1.48
CA ALA A 260 4.29 25.20 -1.73
C ALA A 260 4.37 25.85 -3.13
N ILE A 261 5.32 25.50 -4.01
CA ILE A 261 5.40 26.09 -5.37
C ILE A 261 4.68 25.19 -6.38
N ASP A 262 3.43 25.53 -6.70
CA ASP A 262 2.59 24.81 -7.67
C ASP A 262 3.17 24.79 -9.10
N SER A 263 3.99 25.77 -9.46
CA SER A 263 4.84 25.78 -10.67
C SER A 263 5.73 27.03 -10.73
N LEU A 264 6.94 26.91 -11.28
CA LEU A 264 7.78 28.05 -11.67
C LEU A 264 7.58 28.30 -13.17
N SER A 265 6.74 29.28 -13.54
CA SER A 265 6.52 29.62 -14.94
C SER A 265 7.69 30.42 -15.50
N SER A 266 8.65 29.74 -16.12
CA SER A 266 9.78 30.38 -16.82
C SER A 266 10.32 29.52 -17.96
N PRO A 267 10.53 30.08 -19.16
CA PRO A 267 11.11 29.34 -20.29
C PRO A 267 12.60 29.01 -20.07
N ARG A 268 13.27 29.62 -19.08
CA ARG A 268 14.69 29.39 -18.78
C ARG A 268 14.94 28.09 -18.03
N PHE A 269 13.98 27.65 -17.22
CA PHE A 269 14.15 26.48 -16.35
C PHE A 269 13.46 25.25 -16.92
N ASN A 270 14.06 24.09 -16.70
CA ASN A 270 13.41 22.79 -16.81
C ASN A 270 12.94 22.35 -15.42
N LYS A 271 11.74 21.78 -15.35
CA LYS A 271 11.26 21.07 -14.15
C LYS A 271 11.91 19.69 -14.11
N TYR A 272 12.52 19.35 -12.99
CA TYR A 272 13.00 18.02 -12.70
C TYR A 272 12.11 17.41 -11.62
N GLU A 273 11.60 16.20 -11.85
CA GLU A 273 10.71 15.47 -10.94
C GLU A 273 11.37 14.16 -10.54
N PHE A 274 11.25 13.81 -9.25
CA PHE A 274 11.75 12.57 -8.70
C PHE A 274 10.91 12.15 -7.50
N ILE A 275 11.06 10.91 -7.06
CA ILE A 275 10.49 10.42 -5.82
C ILE A 275 11.60 9.99 -4.85
N PHE A 276 11.30 10.06 -3.56
CA PHE A 276 12.05 9.30 -2.56
C PHE A 276 11.52 7.85 -2.54
N PRO A 277 12.28 6.87 -2.03
CA PRO A 277 11.84 5.49 -1.86
C PRO A 277 10.85 5.38 -0.68
N GLU A 278 9.82 6.22 -0.72
CA GLU A 278 8.81 6.38 0.30
C GLU A 278 7.43 6.35 -0.35
N TYR A 279 6.46 5.72 0.30
CA TYR A 279 5.10 5.69 -0.21
C TYR A 279 4.08 5.38 0.86
N ILE A 280 2.83 5.71 0.57
CA ILE A 280 1.70 5.36 1.41
C ILE A 280 1.20 3.98 1.03
N SER A 281 0.90 3.17 2.03
CA SER A 281 0.41 1.83 1.83
C SER A 281 -0.70 1.47 2.80
N LEU A 282 -1.63 0.64 2.33
CA LEU A 282 -2.65 -0.02 3.12
C LEU A 282 -2.25 -1.48 3.37
N PHE A 283 -2.22 -1.86 4.64
CA PHE A 283 -2.00 -3.24 5.08
C PHE A 283 -3.29 -3.83 5.63
N LEU A 284 -3.54 -5.10 5.31
CA LEU A 284 -4.65 -5.88 5.84
C LEU A 284 -4.08 -6.94 6.79
N ASN A 285 -4.54 -6.90 8.04
CA ASN A 285 -4.06 -7.78 9.09
C ASN A 285 -4.58 -9.22 8.85
N SER A 286 -3.65 -10.12 8.58
CA SER A 286 -3.95 -11.51 8.22
C SER A 286 -4.56 -12.33 9.36
N ASP A 287 -4.37 -11.93 10.62
CA ASP A 287 -5.03 -12.55 11.78
C ASP A 287 -6.49 -12.11 11.94
N LYS A 288 -6.90 -11.00 11.30
CA LYS A 288 -8.23 -10.40 11.45
C LYS A 288 -9.13 -10.58 10.23
N ILE A 289 -8.53 -10.74 9.05
CA ILE A 289 -9.25 -10.87 7.77
C ILE A 289 -8.70 -12.09 7.03
N ASN A 290 -9.57 -13.04 6.66
CA ASN A 290 -9.14 -14.24 5.92
C ASN A 290 -8.68 -13.91 4.48
N SER A 291 -7.93 -14.82 3.85
CA SER A 291 -7.31 -14.57 2.54
C SER A 291 -8.31 -14.26 1.43
N GLU A 292 -9.46 -14.94 1.41
CA GLU A 292 -10.51 -14.74 0.40
C GLU A 292 -11.09 -13.33 0.48
N LEU A 293 -11.50 -12.89 1.67
CA LEU A 293 -12.04 -11.56 1.87
C LEU A 293 -10.98 -10.50 1.59
N ARG A 294 -9.73 -10.67 2.05
CA ARG A 294 -8.64 -9.72 1.74
C ARG A 294 -8.49 -9.49 0.23
N GLY A 295 -8.46 -10.56 -0.57
CA GLY A 295 -8.39 -10.47 -2.03
C GLY A 295 -9.56 -9.72 -2.64
N LEU A 296 -10.78 -9.94 -2.16
CA LEU A 296 -11.97 -9.22 -2.61
C LEU A 296 -11.92 -7.73 -2.24
N LEU A 297 -11.49 -7.39 -1.02
CA LEU A 297 -11.35 -5.99 -0.59
C LEU A 297 -10.32 -5.25 -1.45
N LEU A 298 -9.12 -5.82 -1.61
CA LEU A 298 -8.06 -5.22 -2.42
C LEU A 298 -8.45 -5.12 -3.90
N GLY A 299 -9.07 -6.17 -4.46
CA GLY A 299 -9.58 -6.16 -5.83
C GLY A 299 -10.64 -5.07 -6.04
N SER A 300 -11.50 -4.82 -5.05
CA SER A 300 -12.49 -3.74 -5.12
C SER A 300 -11.83 -2.37 -5.14
N LEU A 301 -10.79 -2.16 -4.31
CA LEU A 301 -10.06 -0.90 -4.20
C LEU A 301 -9.25 -0.61 -5.47
N ALA A 302 -8.75 -1.65 -6.15
CA ALA A 302 -8.03 -1.53 -7.42
C ALA A 302 -8.87 -0.92 -8.56
N LYS A 303 -10.21 -0.93 -8.45
CA LYS A 303 -11.13 -0.32 -9.42
C LYS A 303 -11.50 1.12 -9.09
N VAL A 304 -11.05 1.64 -7.95
CA VAL A 304 -11.40 2.97 -7.45
C VAL A 304 -10.32 3.97 -7.82
N LYS A 305 -10.72 5.09 -8.41
CA LYS A 305 -9.86 6.28 -8.51
C LYS A 305 -10.08 7.14 -7.28
N PHE A 306 -9.06 7.27 -6.44
CA PHE A 306 -9.09 8.12 -5.24
C PHE A 306 -8.73 9.56 -5.60
N PRO A 307 -9.63 10.55 -5.43
CA PRO A 307 -9.32 11.95 -5.69
C PRO A 307 -8.13 12.49 -4.88
N SER A 308 -7.89 11.94 -3.70
CA SER A 308 -6.74 12.26 -2.86
C SER A 308 -5.39 11.82 -3.44
N LEU A 309 -5.38 10.97 -4.48
CA LEU A 309 -4.19 10.46 -5.15
C LEU A 309 -4.09 11.04 -6.57
N ASP A 310 -3.56 12.26 -6.71
CA ASP A 310 -3.39 12.93 -8.01
C ASP A 310 -2.07 12.53 -8.69
N GLU A 311 -2.17 11.97 -9.89
CA GLU A 311 -1.05 11.57 -10.75
C GLU A 311 -0.16 12.75 -11.19
N LYS A 312 -0.68 13.99 -11.12
CA LYS A 312 0.12 15.19 -11.40
C LYS A 312 1.09 15.54 -10.27
N THR A 313 0.80 15.11 -9.05
CA THR A 313 1.57 15.46 -7.85
C THR A 313 2.35 14.28 -7.29
N GLY A 314 2.25 13.10 -7.92
CA GLY A 314 2.93 11.89 -7.47
C GLY A 314 2.59 10.66 -8.32
N MET A 315 3.28 9.58 -8.04
CA MET A 315 3.17 8.32 -8.76
C MET A 315 2.22 7.36 -8.06
N LEU A 316 1.20 6.87 -8.78
CA LEU A 316 0.39 5.74 -8.34
C LEU A 316 1.21 4.46 -8.40
N LEU A 317 1.19 3.69 -7.32
CA LEU A 317 2.00 2.48 -7.22
C LEU A 317 1.18 1.23 -7.49
N LYS A 318 1.82 0.27 -8.15
CA LYS A 318 1.23 -1.03 -8.48
C LYS A 318 1.85 -2.17 -7.67
N ASN A 319 3.05 -1.95 -7.14
CA ASN A 319 3.82 -2.87 -6.30
C ASN A 319 4.93 -2.10 -5.53
N PRO A 320 5.62 -2.73 -4.56
CA PRO A 320 6.55 -2.01 -3.69
C PRO A 320 7.92 -1.70 -4.30
N PHE A 321 8.19 -2.13 -5.53
CA PHE A 321 9.45 -1.94 -6.26
C PHE A 321 9.34 -0.88 -7.37
N PHE A 322 8.27 -0.08 -7.37
CA PHE A 322 8.07 1.01 -8.33
C PHE A 322 8.07 0.57 -9.81
N THR A 323 7.66 -0.68 -10.10
CA THR A 323 7.52 -1.19 -11.47
C THR A 323 6.06 -1.20 -11.92
N ASP A 324 5.82 -1.45 -13.21
CA ASP A 324 4.48 -1.47 -13.80
C ASP A 324 3.65 -2.73 -13.50
N GLU A 325 4.26 -3.75 -12.88
CA GLU A 325 3.57 -5.00 -12.55
C GLU A 325 2.60 -4.79 -11.37
N SER A 326 1.33 -5.14 -11.54
CA SER A 326 0.35 -5.01 -10.46
C SER A 326 0.33 -6.25 -9.57
N ILE A 327 0.40 -6.04 -8.24
CA ILE A 327 0.10 -7.10 -7.26
C ILE A 327 -1.38 -7.19 -6.88
N LEU A 328 -2.21 -6.28 -7.40
CA LEU A 328 -3.63 -6.24 -7.09
C LEU A 328 -4.44 -7.22 -7.96
N PRO A 329 -5.48 -7.87 -7.41
CA PRO A 329 -6.36 -8.75 -8.19
C PRO A 329 -7.05 -8.02 -9.34
N ALA A 330 -6.92 -8.54 -10.56
CA ALA A 330 -7.52 -7.94 -11.76
C ALA A 330 -9.05 -8.18 -11.88
N ASP A 331 -9.51 -9.34 -11.42
CA ASP A 331 -10.85 -9.88 -11.65
C ASP A 331 -11.73 -9.81 -10.39
N PHE A 332 -11.97 -8.59 -9.91
CA PHE A 332 -12.90 -8.37 -8.80
C PHE A 332 -14.35 -8.65 -9.22
N ASP A 333 -15.03 -9.49 -8.45
CA ASP A 333 -16.46 -9.79 -8.57
C ASP A 333 -17.14 -9.51 -7.23
N ALA A 334 -17.96 -8.45 -7.21
CA ALA A 334 -18.69 -8.04 -6.01
C ALA A 334 -19.65 -9.12 -5.48
N MET A 335 -20.17 -10.00 -6.36
CA MET A 335 -21.08 -11.09 -5.94
C MET A 335 -20.38 -12.13 -5.07
N LYS A 336 -19.05 -12.24 -5.18
CA LYS A 336 -18.26 -13.17 -4.34
C LYS A 336 -18.16 -12.69 -2.89
N ILE A 337 -18.39 -11.40 -2.61
CA ILE A 337 -18.38 -10.88 -1.22
C ILE A 337 -19.49 -11.54 -0.41
N ASP A 338 -20.72 -11.62 -0.94
CA ASP A 338 -21.83 -12.26 -0.23
C ASP A 338 -21.51 -13.72 0.13
N THR A 339 -20.83 -14.44 -0.76
CA THR A 339 -20.40 -15.82 -0.54
C THR A 339 -19.30 -15.91 0.53
N ALA A 340 -18.27 -15.07 0.44
CA ALA A 340 -17.20 -15.01 1.44
C ALA A 340 -17.73 -14.65 2.83
N MET A 341 -18.64 -13.67 2.92
CA MET A 341 -19.29 -13.27 4.16
C MET A 341 -20.15 -14.40 4.75
N LYS A 342 -20.90 -15.11 3.89
CA LYS A 342 -21.68 -16.29 4.31
C LYS A 342 -20.78 -17.38 4.89
N ASN A 343 -19.64 -17.66 4.27
CA ASN A 343 -18.66 -18.63 4.77
C ASN A 343 -18.08 -18.22 6.14
N LEU A 344 -18.00 -16.91 6.41
CA LEU A 344 -17.61 -16.35 7.70
C LEU A 344 -18.77 -16.33 8.74
N GLY A 345 -19.96 -16.80 8.38
CA GLY A 345 -21.13 -16.82 9.27
C GLY A 345 -21.87 -15.49 9.37
N TYR A 346 -21.66 -14.59 8.41
CA TYR A 346 -22.28 -13.27 8.34
C TYR A 346 -23.25 -13.17 7.17
N PHE A 347 -24.41 -12.58 7.41
CA PHE A 347 -25.53 -12.54 6.46
C PHE A 347 -26.13 -11.13 6.40
N LYS A 348 -26.57 -10.70 5.22
CA LYS A 348 -27.43 -9.52 5.10
C LYS A 348 -28.79 -9.78 5.75
N LYS A 349 -29.51 -8.71 6.10
CA LYS A 349 -30.81 -8.73 6.79
C LYS A 349 -31.76 -9.81 6.23
N GLU A 350 -31.93 -9.86 4.92
CA GLU A 350 -32.87 -10.77 4.24
C GLU A 350 -32.47 -12.25 4.38
N ALA A 351 -31.18 -12.56 4.19
CA ALA A 351 -30.67 -13.92 4.31
C ALA A 351 -30.65 -14.40 5.78
N LEU A 352 -30.39 -13.49 6.72
CA LEU A 352 -30.32 -13.80 8.16
C LEU A 352 -31.65 -14.34 8.71
N VAL A 353 -32.78 -13.79 8.24
CA VAL A 353 -34.12 -14.27 8.61
C VAL A 353 -34.30 -15.75 8.23
N GLY A 354 -33.87 -16.12 7.02
CA GLY A 354 -33.94 -17.50 6.53
C GLY A 354 -33.06 -18.45 7.33
N GLU A 355 -31.86 -18.03 7.72
CA GLU A 355 -30.94 -18.86 8.51
C GLU A 355 -31.42 -19.08 9.95
N LEU A 356 -31.96 -18.05 10.60
CA LEU A 356 -32.54 -18.16 11.95
C LEU A 356 -33.83 -19.00 11.96
N ALA A 357 -34.57 -19.02 10.84
CA ALA A 357 -35.77 -19.86 10.70
C ALA A 357 -35.44 -21.35 10.53
N LYS A 358 -34.39 -21.70 9.76
CA LYS A 358 -33.98 -23.10 9.48
C LYS A 358 -33.61 -23.88 10.74
N GLU A 359 -33.04 -23.23 11.74
CA GLU A 359 -32.60 -23.83 13.00
C GLU A 359 -33.78 -24.29 13.89
N LYS A 360 -35.02 -23.83 13.62
CA LYS A 360 -36.20 -24.09 14.46
C LYS A 360 -37.24 -25.06 13.86
N VAL A 361 -37.02 -25.59 12.64
CA VAL A 361 -38.02 -26.42 11.93
C VAL A 361 -38.06 -27.90 12.39
N GLU A 362 -37.19 -28.34 13.31
CA GLU A 362 -37.20 -29.75 13.79
C GLU A 362 -38.37 -30.14 14.72
N THR A 363 -39.22 -29.21 15.16
CA THR A 363 -40.39 -29.51 16.02
C THR A 363 -41.70 -29.48 15.24
N LYS A 364 -42.12 -30.66 14.74
CA LYS A 364 -43.42 -30.88 14.07
C LYS A 364 -44.58 -30.79 15.07
N VAL A 365 -45.60 -29.99 14.72
CA VAL A 365 -46.92 -29.93 15.37
C VAL A 365 -47.91 -30.74 14.53
N SER A 366 -48.65 -31.68 15.14
CA SER A 366 -49.75 -32.44 14.50
C SER A 366 -51.11 -32.01 15.04
N SER A 367 -52.10 -31.87 14.15
CA SER A 367 -53.49 -31.50 14.45
C SER A 367 -54.23 -32.62 15.19
N GLU A 368 -54.62 -32.39 16.45
CA GLU A 368 -55.15 -33.42 17.34
C GLU A 368 -56.65 -33.23 17.68
N GLY A 369 -57.43 -34.30 17.47
CA GLY A 369 -58.82 -34.44 17.89
C GLY A 369 -59.75 -35.07 16.85
N PHE A 370 -59.57 -34.71 15.58
CA PHE A 370 -60.41 -35.19 14.47
C PHE A 370 -59.61 -35.98 13.45
N SER A 371 -60.24 -37.01 12.93
CA SER A 371 -59.75 -37.85 11.85
C SER A 371 -59.96 -37.12 10.53
N MET A 372 -58.95 -37.17 9.66
CA MET A 372 -59.03 -36.60 8.32
C MET A 372 -59.65 -37.57 7.31
N TYR A 373 -59.64 -38.87 7.59
CA TYR A 373 -60.04 -39.89 6.61
C TYR A 373 -61.24 -40.71 7.07
N PHE A 374 -61.37 -41.08 8.35
CA PHE A 374 -62.61 -41.68 8.88
C PHE A 374 -63.74 -40.66 9.06
N THR A 375 -64.94 -41.10 8.71
CA THR A 375 -66.19 -40.33 8.78
C THR A 375 -67.29 -41.03 9.59
N SER A 376 -67.19 -42.34 9.83
CA SER A 376 -68.17 -43.15 10.58
C SER A 376 -67.46 -44.04 11.61
N PRO A 377 -68.03 -44.25 12.81
CA PRO A 377 -69.31 -43.71 13.33
C PRO A 377 -69.26 -42.22 13.65
N SER A 378 -68.05 -41.66 13.76
CA SER A 378 -67.81 -40.22 13.81
C SER A 378 -66.47 -39.92 13.16
N ASN A 379 -66.19 -38.63 12.93
CA ASN A 379 -64.87 -38.17 12.53
C ASN A 379 -63.95 -37.88 13.74
N LYS A 380 -64.32 -38.27 14.97
CA LYS A 380 -63.44 -38.12 16.13
C LYS A 380 -62.37 -39.21 16.12
N LYS A 381 -61.12 -38.86 16.46
CA LYS A 381 -60.06 -39.87 16.62
C LYS A 381 -60.27 -40.80 17.82
N TYR A 382 -61.13 -40.43 18.76
CA TYR A 382 -61.57 -41.30 19.85
C TYR A 382 -63.09 -41.25 19.93
N THR A 383 -63.70 -42.42 19.89
CA THR A 383 -65.16 -42.59 20.01
C THR A 383 -65.45 -43.60 21.12
N VAL A 384 -66.40 -43.28 22.01
CA VAL A 384 -66.93 -44.23 22.98
C VAL A 384 -68.31 -44.68 22.52
N THR A 385 -68.62 -45.96 22.63
CA THR A 385 -69.86 -46.54 22.11
C THR A 385 -70.26 -47.80 22.88
N LYS A 386 -71.54 -48.15 22.81
CA LYS A 386 -72.09 -49.43 23.30
C LYS A 386 -72.54 -50.35 22.16
N GLU A 387 -72.41 -49.89 20.91
CA GLU A 387 -72.76 -50.68 19.74
C GLU A 387 -71.73 -51.79 19.54
N VAL A 388 -72.20 -53.04 19.53
CA VAL A 388 -71.34 -54.22 19.36
C VAL A 388 -71.06 -54.56 17.89
N ASP A 389 -71.62 -53.77 16.96
CA ASP A 389 -71.49 -53.93 15.52
C ASP A 389 -71.48 -52.56 14.83
N ILE A 390 -70.30 -52.12 14.40
CA ILE A 390 -70.04 -50.77 13.92
C ILE A 390 -69.38 -50.82 12.55
N LEU A 391 -69.90 -50.02 11.62
CA LEU A 391 -69.27 -49.82 10.32
C LEU A 391 -68.36 -48.59 10.36
N LEU A 392 -67.04 -48.84 10.46
CA LEU A 392 -66.03 -47.81 10.23
C LEU A 392 -66.01 -47.50 8.74
N SER A 393 -66.11 -46.22 8.37
CA SER A 393 -66.02 -45.82 6.98
C SER A 393 -65.31 -44.48 6.83
N GLY A 394 -64.78 -44.24 5.64
CA GLY A 394 -64.00 -43.04 5.35
C GLY A 394 -63.68 -42.87 3.88
N ASN A 395 -63.00 -41.77 3.56
CA ASN A 395 -62.59 -41.44 2.20
C ASN A 395 -61.07 -41.55 2.05
N ALA A 396 -60.63 -42.24 1.01
CA ALA A 396 -59.24 -42.28 0.57
C ALA A 396 -58.99 -41.15 -0.45
N PRO A 397 -57.83 -40.45 -0.37
CA PRO A 397 -57.42 -39.48 -1.38
C PRO A 397 -57.24 -40.09 -2.77
N GLU A 398 -57.13 -39.22 -3.77
CA GLU A 398 -56.82 -39.62 -5.14
C GLU A 398 -55.43 -40.28 -5.23
N GLY A 399 -55.31 -41.30 -6.09
CA GLY A 399 -54.07 -42.07 -6.26
C GLY A 399 -53.86 -43.22 -5.26
N VAL A 400 -54.75 -43.39 -4.28
CA VAL A 400 -54.72 -44.55 -3.38
C VAL A 400 -55.19 -45.81 -4.10
N THR A 401 -54.31 -46.81 -4.19
CA THR A 401 -54.54 -48.11 -4.83
C THR A 401 -54.93 -49.21 -3.85
N GLY A 402 -54.80 -48.97 -2.54
CA GLY A 402 -55.22 -49.90 -1.49
C GLY A 402 -55.38 -49.21 -0.14
N VAL A 403 -56.35 -49.67 0.65
CA VAL A 403 -56.60 -49.21 2.02
C VAL A 403 -56.40 -50.36 2.99
N TYR A 404 -55.70 -50.07 4.09
CA TYR A 404 -55.40 -51.03 5.14
C TYR A 404 -55.92 -50.52 6.48
N ILE A 405 -56.55 -51.40 7.24
CA ILE A 405 -56.90 -51.18 8.65
C ILE A 405 -56.18 -52.26 9.46
N ASN A 406 -55.34 -51.87 10.43
CA ASN A 406 -54.56 -52.82 11.25
C ASN A 406 -53.84 -53.88 10.39
N ASN A 407 -53.17 -53.42 9.33
CA ASN A 407 -52.47 -54.25 8.34
C ASN A 407 -53.35 -55.16 7.47
N TYR A 408 -54.67 -55.21 7.67
CA TYR A 408 -55.59 -55.93 6.80
C TYR A 408 -56.00 -55.08 5.58
N ARG A 409 -55.74 -55.58 4.37
CA ARG A 409 -56.12 -54.92 3.11
C ARG A 409 -57.61 -55.08 2.85
N LEU A 410 -58.34 -53.98 2.71
CA LEU A 410 -59.80 -54.00 2.52
C LEU A 410 -60.15 -54.47 1.11
N LYS A 411 -60.72 -55.68 0.99
CA LYS A 411 -61.12 -56.27 -0.29
C LYS A 411 -62.24 -55.50 -1.00
N THR A 412 -63.06 -54.80 -0.24
CA THR A 412 -64.21 -54.02 -0.73
C THR A 412 -63.83 -52.61 -1.19
N PHE A 413 -62.57 -52.18 -0.99
CA PHE A 413 -62.13 -50.87 -1.45
C PHE A 413 -61.83 -50.88 -2.96
N SER A 414 -62.44 -49.93 -3.67
CA SER A 414 -62.21 -49.66 -5.08
C SER A 414 -61.61 -48.26 -5.23
N PRO A 415 -60.46 -48.08 -5.91
CA PRO A 415 -59.88 -46.76 -6.17
C PRO A 415 -60.82 -45.80 -6.89
N LYS A 416 -61.83 -46.31 -7.61
CA LYS A 416 -62.86 -45.48 -8.29
C LYS A 416 -63.83 -44.84 -7.30
N ASP A 417 -64.28 -45.60 -6.31
CA ASP A 417 -65.33 -45.15 -5.38
C ASP A 417 -64.78 -44.30 -4.24
N LYS A 418 -63.45 -44.32 -4.03
CA LYS A 418 -62.69 -43.57 -3.03
C LYS A 418 -63.17 -43.74 -1.58
N LYS A 419 -64.17 -44.59 -1.32
CA LYS A 419 -64.70 -44.91 0.01
C LYS A 419 -64.22 -46.26 0.48
N PHE A 420 -63.86 -46.34 1.75
CA PHE A 420 -63.51 -47.58 2.41
C PHE A 420 -64.45 -47.89 3.57
N TYR A 421 -64.61 -49.19 3.85
CA TYR A 421 -65.49 -49.69 4.89
C TYR A 421 -64.79 -50.84 5.64
N TYR A 422 -64.92 -50.85 6.96
CA TYR A 422 -64.42 -51.90 7.84
C TYR A 422 -65.43 -52.15 8.96
N ARG A 423 -65.82 -53.41 9.18
CA ARG A 423 -66.80 -53.78 10.19
C ARG A 423 -66.09 -54.17 11.49
N ALA A 424 -66.24 -53.34 12.51
CA ALA A 424 -65.82 -53.60 13.88
C ALA A 424 -66.95 -54.30 14.62
N ASN A 425 -66.81 -55.59 14.90
CA ASN A 425 -67.90 -56.41 15.45
C ASN A 425 -67.38 -57.43 16.45
N LEU A 426 -68.08 -57.54 17.58
CA LEU A 426 -67.67 -58.36 18.73
C LEU A 426 -67.66 -59.86 18.41
N SER A 427 -68.66 -60.35 17.67
CA SER A 427 -68.83 -61.77 17.35
C SER A 427 -67.77 -62.31 16.38
N ILE A 428 -67.17 -61.45 15.56
CA ILE A 428 -66.10 -61.81 14.60
C ILE A 428 -64.71 -61.37 15.07
N GLY A 429 -64.60 -60.85 16.30
CA GLY A 429 -63.33 -60.50 16.94
C GLY A 429 -62.63 -59.26 16.40
N THR A 430 -63.28 -58.45 15.54
CA THR A 430 -62.73 -57.17 15.06
C THR A 430 -63.04 -56.00 15.98
N LEU A 431 -63.75 -56.26 17.07
CA LEU A 431 -64.05 -55.38 18.19
C LEU A 431 -63.97 -56.21 19.49
N LYS A 432 -63.45 -55.63 20.58
CA LYS A 432 -63.41 -56.21 21.94
C LYS A 432 -63.93 -55.21 22.96
N ASN A 433 -64.38 -55.68 24.12
CA ASN A 433 -64.71 -54.81 25.24
C ASN A 433 -63.49 -53.96 25.63
N GLY A 434 -63.72 -52.67 25.95
CA GLY A 434 -62.67 -51.71 26.23
C GLY A 434 -62.07 -51.10 24.96
N GLU A 435 -60.76 -50.80 24.98
CA GLU A 435 -60.09 -50.02 23.94
C GLU A 435 -59.75 -50.83 22.68
N ASN A 436 -60.13 -50.30 21.52
CA ASN A 436 -59.82 -50.84 20.19
C ASN A 436 -59.11 -49.79 19.36
N ILE A 437 -57.95 -50.13 18.80
CA ILE A 437 -57.12 -49.22 18.01
C ILE A 437 -57.22 -49.64 16.54
N TYR A 438 -57.48 -48.68 15.66
CA TYR A 438 -57.55 -48.88 14.21
C TYR A 438 -56.56 -47.95 13.50
N ASN A 439 -55.49 -48.54 12.99
CA ASN A 439 -54.45 -47.85 12.22
C ASN A 439 -54.80 -47.87 10.74
N LEU A 440 -55.02 -46.70 10.16
CA LEU A 440 -55.28 -46.52 8.74
C LEU A 440 -53.96 -46.34 7.98
N ALA A 441 -53.77 -47.12 6.93
CA ALA A 441 -52.70 -46.91 5.97
C ALA A 441 -53.22 -46.95 4.54
N PHE A 442 -52.62 -46.11 3.69
CA PHE A 442 -52.87 -46.09 2.26
C PHE A 442 -51.68 -46.62 1.49
N GLU A 443 -51.96 -47.31 0.41
CA GLU A 443 -50.97 -47.70 -0.59
C GLU A 443 -51.12 -46.79 -1.80
N THR A 444 -50.03 -46.13 -2.18
CA THR A 444 -49.95 -45.23 -3.33
C THR A 444 -48.64 -45.51 -4.05
N GLY A 445 -48.69 -45.78 -5.36
CA GLY A 445 -47.48 -46.12 -6.14
C GLY A 445 -46.73 -47.35 -5.60
N GLY A 446 -47.45 -48.34 -5.05
CA GLY A 446 -46.89 -49.57 -4.49
C GLY A 446 -46.24 -49.44 -3.11
N LYS A 447 -46.25 -48.25 -2.49
CA LYS A 447 -45.75 -48.04 -1.11
C LYS A 447 -46.90 -47.82 -0.14
N LYS A 448 -46.89 -48.59 0.96
CA LYS A 448 -47.83 -48.45 2.08
C LYS A 448 -47.32 -47.39 3.06
N MET A 449 -48.15 -46.41 3.39
CA MET A 449 -47.86 -45.37 4.38
C MET A 449 -48.99 -45.26 5.40
N GLU A 450 -48.66 -45.28 6.68
CA GLU A 450 -49.60 -45.01 7.77
C GLU A 450 -50.06 -43.55 7.74
N LYS A 451 -51.32 -43.31 8.06
CA LYS A 451 -51.98 -42.02 7.87
C LYS A 451 -52.55 -41.47 9.17
N GLU A 452 -53.38 -42.25 9.83
CA GLU A 452 -53.92 -41.87 11.12
C GLU A 452 -54.33 -43.09 11.92
N THR A 453 -54.49 -42.88 13.21
CA THR A 453 -55.01 -43.86 14.16
C THR A 453 -56.29 -43.33 14.75
N ILE A 454 -57.32 -44.18 14.80
CA ILE A 454 -58.52 -43.91 15.60
C ILE A 454 -58.64 -44.96 16.69
N ILE A 455 -59.27 -44.57 17.79
CA ILE A 455 -59.53 -45.38 18.95
C ILE A 455 -61.03 -45.45 19.15
N LEU A 456 -61.55 -46.66 19.36
CA LEU A 456 -62.95 -46.90 19.67
C LEU A 456 -63.03 -47.69 20.98
N PHE A 457 -63.65 -47.08 21.98
CA PHE A 457 -63.85 -47.70 23.28
C PHE A 457 -65.25 -48.30 23.36
N LEU A 458 -65.34 -49.64 23.44
CA LEU A 458 -66.60 -50.35 23.64
C LEU A 458 -66.90 -50.44 25.14
N ALA A 459 -67.87 -49.66 25.60
CA ALA A 459 -68.31 -49.63 26.99
C ALA A 459 -69.36 -50.73 27.26
N THR A 460 -69.26 -51.36 28.42
CA THR A 460 -70.18 -52.40 28.89
C THR A 460 -71.38 -51.85 29.65
N THR A 461 -71.22 -50.68 30.28
CA THR A 461 -72.27 -49.96 31.02
C THR A 461 -72.39 -48.51 30.53
N THR A 462 -73.54 -47.89 30.80
CA THR A 462 -73.74 -46.46 30.48
C THR A 462 -72.83 -45.56 31.34
N GLU A 463 -72.60 -45.94 32.60
CA GLU A 463 -71.69 -45.23 33.53
C GLU A 463 -70.24 -45.24 33.04
N GLU A 464 -69.77 -46.38 32.50
CA GLU A 464 -68.44 -46.51 31.90
C GLU A 464 -68.29 -45.63 30.64
N MET A 465 -69.34 -45.56 29.81
CA MET A 465 -69.36 -44.72 28.62
C MET A 465 -69.19 -43.23 28.97
N GLU A 466 -70.00 -42.73 29.90
CA GLU A 466 -69.95 -41.33 30.35
C GLU A 466 -68.60 -40.99 31.02
N ALA A 467 -68.07 -41.90 31.83
CA ALA A 467 -66.77 -41.73 32.48
C ALA A 467 -65.63 -41.60 31.45
N LYS A 468 -65.63 -42.44 30.41
CA LYS A 468 -64.59 -42.43 29.36
C LYS A 468 -64.74 -41.26 28.39
N GLU A 469 -65.95 -40.83 28.08
CA GLU A 469 -66.16 -39.60 27.31
C GLU A 469 -65.64 -38.37 28.07
N LYS A 470 -65.89 -38.29 29.38
CA LYS A 470 -65.39 -37.21 30.23
C LYS A 470 -63.87 -37.24 30.40
N GLU A 471 -63.27 -38.42 30.53
CA GLU A 471 -61.81 -38.62 30.57
C GLU A 471 -61.16 -38.09 29.28
N TYR A 472 -61.70 -38.48 28.11
CA TYR A 472 -61.19 -38.03 26.83
C TYR A 472 -61.40 -36.54 26.57
N ALA A 473 -62.57 -35.99 26.95
CA ALA A 473 -62.83 -34.56 26.84
C ALA A 473 -61.84 -33.73 27.68
N THR A 474 -61.47 -34.23 28.87
CA THR A 474 -60.49 -33.59 29.75
C THR A 474 -59.08 -33.64 29.15
N LYS A 475 -58.69 -34.79 28.56
CA LYS A 475 -57.41 -34.94 27.82
C LYS A 475 -57.31 -33.98 26.63
N LEU A 476 -58.35 -33.92 25.80
CA LEU A 476 -58.44 -32.99 24.65
C LEU A 476 -58.34 -31.52 25.08
N GLN A 477 -58.93 -31.16 26.22
CA GLN A 477 -58.86 -29.80 26.74
C GLN A 477 -57.46 -29.45 27.26
N ALA A 478 -56.77 -30.39 27.91
CA ALA A 478 -55.38 -30.23 28.33
C ALA A 478 -54.42 -30.13 27.12
N GLU A 479 -54.61 -30.95 26.09
CA GLU A 479 -53.84 -30.93 24.85
C GLU A 479 -54.06 -29.63 24.06
N ARG A 480 -55.32 -29.15 23.94
CA ARG A 480 -55.63 -27.85 23.34
C ARG A 480 -54.99 -26.68 24.09
N ASN A 481 -54.99 -26.71 25.42
CA ASN A 481 -54.34 -25.66 26.21
C ASN A 481 -52.82 -25.64 25.99
N ASN A 482 -52.20 -26.81 25.84
CA ASN A 482 -50.77 -26.92 25.53
C ASN A 482 -50.45 -26.50 24.08
N SER A 483 -51.28 -26.86 23.10
CA SER A 483 -51.06 -26.47 21.69
C SER A 483 -51.22 -24.96 21.50
N VAL A 484 -52.22 -24.34 22.14
CA VAL A 484 -52.41 -22.88 22.14
C VAL A 484 -51.23 -22.18 22.82
N ALA A 485 -50.72 -22.71 23.94
CA ALA A 485 -49.53 -22.16 24.60
C ALA A 485 -48.26 -22.29 23.73
N GLN A 486 -48.10 -23.39 22.97
CA GLN A 486 -46.98 -23.56 22.04
C GLN A 486 -47.08 -22.66 20.81
N GLU A 487 -48.27 -22.49 20.23
CA GLU A 487 -48.52 -21.56 19.12
C GLU A 487 -48.33 -20.10 19.55
N GLN A 488 -48.78 -19.73 20.75
CA GLN A 488 -48.54 -18.41 21.33
C GLN A 488 -47.06 -18.17 21.56
N LYS A 489 -46.33 -19.15 22.11
CA LYS A 489 -44.87 -19.05 22.32
C LYS A 489 -44.08 -18.95 21.01
N GLN A 490 -44.46 -19.70 19.97
CA GLN A 490 -43.86 -19.57 18.63
C GLN A 490 -44.19 -18.23 17.97
N THR A 491 -45.40 -17.71 18.16
CA THR A 491 -45.83 -16.42 17.61
C THR A 491 -45.13 -15.25 18.30
N GLU A 492 -45.02 -15.29 19.63
CA GLU A 492 -44.27 -14.32 20.42
C GLU A 492 -42.78 -14.37 20.07
N GLU A 493 -42.15 -15.55 20.00
CA GLU A 493 -40.74 -15.66 19.62
C GLU A 493 -40.45 -15.17 18.19
N LYS A 494 -41.34 -15.46 17.23
CA LYS A 494 -41.23 -14.96 15.85
C LYS A 494 -41.41 -13.45 15.78
N LYS A 495 -42.34 -12.89 16.55
CA LYS A 495 -42.54 -11.45 16.71
C LYS A 495 -41.31 -10.78 17.33
N THR A 496 -40.77 -11.31 18.43
CA THR A 496 -39.55 -10.81 19.07
C THR A 496 -38.32 -10.89 18.15
N LEU A 497 -38.20 -11.95 17.34
CA LEU A 497 -37.11 -12.07 16.38
C LEU A 497 -37.23 -11.02 15.26
N THR A 498 -38.45 -10.79 14.78
CA THR A 498 -38.74 -9.80 13.73
C THR A 498 -38.48 -8.38 14.25
N GLU A 499 -38.91 -8.06 15.48
CA GLU A 499 -38.64 -6.79 16.17
C GLU A 499 -37.14 -6.52 16.34
N LYS A 500 -36.32 -7.56 16.56
CA LYS A 500 -34.86 -7.42 16.68
C LYS A 500 -34.13 -7.26 15.34
N ILE A 501 -34.67 -7.81 14.24
CA ILE A 501 -34.06 -7.76 12.90
C ILE A 501 -34.48 -6.51 12.12
N GLU A 502 -35.70 -6.01 12.34
CA GLU A 502 -36.21 -4.80 11.68
C GLU A 502 -35.26 -3.59 11.72
N PRO A 503 -34.65 -3.20 12.86
CA PRO A 503 -33.77 -2.04 12.92
C PRO A 503 -32.41 -2.24 12.24
N LEU A 504 -32.07 -3.46 11.82
CA LEU A 504 -30.81 -3.71 11.12
C LEU A 504 -30.84 -3.07 9.73
N ASP A 505 -29.76 -2.38 9.37
CA ASP A 505 -29.60 -1.81 8.04
C ASP A 505 -29.30 -2.94 7.03
N PRO A 506 -30.10 -3.09 5.94
CA PRO A 506 -29.99 -4.17 4.97
C PRO A 506 -28.69 -4.17 4.15
N LEU A 507 -27.97 -3.05 4.12
CA LEU A 507 -26.70 -2.94 3.41
C LEU A 507 -25.61 -3.81 4.08
N TYR A 508 -25.61 -3.91 5.41
CA TYR A 508 -24.54 -4.56 6.17
C TYR A 508 -24.79 -6.04 6.46
N TYR A 509 -23.70 -6.74 6.82
CA TYR A 509 -23.75 -8.14 7.25
C TYR A 509 -23.74 -8.27 8.77
N TYR A 510 -24.47 -9.26 9.28
CA TYR A 510 -24.61 -9.56 10.70
C TYR A 510 -24.44 -11.04 10.96
N ASP A 511 -23.88 -11.40 12.11
CA ASP A 511 -23.88 -12.79 12.56
C ASP A 511 -25.25 -13.20 13.12
N LYS A 512 -25.40 -14.48 13.50
CA LYS A 512 -26.61 -15.00 14.13
C LYS A 512 -26.99 -14.31 15.45
N ASN A 513 -26.04 -13.63 16.10
CA ASN A 513 -26.25 -12.85 17.33
C ASN A 513 -26.60 -11.39 17.03
N LEU A 514 -26.87 -11.05 15.76
CA LEU A 514 -27.19 -9.71 15.27
C LEU A 514 -26.02 -8.71 15.41
N LYS A 515 -24.80 -9.22 15.58
CA LYS A 515 -23.59 -8.37 15.64
C LYS A 515 -23.14 -8.06 14.22
N LYS A 516 -23.07 -6.76 13.91
CA LYS A 516 -22.60 -6.25 12.61
C LYS A 516 -21.13 -6.62 12.40
N PHE A 517 -20.80 -7.13 11.21
CA PHE A 517 -19.42 -7.29 10.78
C PHE A 517 -18.80 -5.91 10.59
N SER A 518 -17.70 -5.64 11.29
CA SER A 518 -17.03 -4.34 11.28
C SER A 518 -15.52 -4.50 11.23
N LEU A 519 -14.88 -3.68 10.41
CA LEU A 519 -13.42 -3.60 10.32
C LEU A 519 -12.91 -2.38 11.09
N ASN A 520 -11.97 -2.60 12.00
CA ASN A 520 -11.25 -1.51 12.65
C ASN A 520 -10.15 -1.02 11.69
N PHE A 521 -10.28 0.21 11.20
CA PHE A 521 -9.35 0.83 10.27
C PHE A 521 -8.58 1.94 10.97
N VAL A 522 -7.28 1.77 11.12
CA VAL A 522 -6.42 2.79 11.72
C VAL A 522 -5.57 3.48 10.65
N PHE A 523 -5.22 4.75 10.85
CA PHE A 523 -4.39 5.46 9.87
C PHE A 523 -3.51 6.53 10.53
N THR A 524 -2.31 6.74 10.00
CA THR A 524 -1.43 7.81 10.49
C THR A 524 -1.80 9.16 9.87
N LYS A 525 -1.40 10.27 10.49
CA LYS A 525 -1.57 11.64 9.94
C LYS A 525 -0.22 12.25 9.52
N GLN A 526 0.63 11.45 8.86
CA GLN A 526 1.97 11.89 8.42
C GLN A 526 1.90 12.87 7.25
N THR A 527 0.85 12.80 6.42
CA THR A 527 0.64 13.72 5.30
C THR A 527 -0.78 14.30 5.31
N PRO A 528 -1.00 15.51 4.73
CA PRO A 528 -2.30 16.18 4.77
C PRO A 528 -3.45 15.40 4.10
N TYR A 529 -3.13 14.50 3.18
CA TYR A 529 -4.11 13.77 2.37
C TYR A 529 -4.42 12.35 2.90
N MET A 530 -3.68 11.84 3.90
CA MET A 530 -3.92 10.52 4.50
C MET A 530 -5.31 10.39 5.12
N GLU A 531 -5.81 11.42 5.81
CA GLU A 531 -7.13 11.39 6.45
C GLU A 531 -8.26 11.37 5.42
N THR A 532 -8.11 12.16 4.34
CA THR A 532 -9.03 12.14 3.20
C THR A 532 -9.03 10.77 2.53
N LEU A 533 -7.85 10.20 2.25
CA LEU A 533 -7.71 8.87 1.66
C LEU A 533 -8.32 7.77 2.54
N ALA A 534 -8.09 7.81 3.86
CA ALA A 534 -8.70 6.88 4.79
C ALA A 534 -10.23 6.98 4.77
N THR A 535 -10.77 8.19 4.70
CA THR A 535 -12.22 8.42 4.58
C THR A 535 -12.77 7.88 3.25
N GLU A 536 -12.03 8.06 2.15
CA GLU A 536 -12.41 7.54 0.83
C GLU A 536 -12.41 6.01 0.78
N ILE A 537 -11.36 5.37 1.32
CA ILE A 537 -11.27 3.91 1.45
C ILE A 537 -12.42 3.39 2.31
N ALA A 538 -12.65 3.97 3.49
CA ALA A 538 -13.73 3.55 4.39
C ALA A 538 -15.11 3.70 3.73
N ARG A 539 -15.34 4.80 3.00
CA ARG A 539 -16.58 5.03 2.27
C ARG A 539 -16.79 3.98 1.18
N HIS A 540 -15.75 3.66 0.41
CA HIS A 540 -15.80 2.63 -0.62
C HIS A 540 -16.15 1.27 -0.02
N LEU A 541 -15.46 0.85 1.05
CA LEU A 541 -15.75 -0.42 1.73
C LEU A 541 -17.18 -0.50 2.27
N LYS A 542 -17.74 0.61 2.77
CA LYS A 542 -19.15 0.69 3.19
C LYS A 542 -20.13 0.42 2.05
N THR A 543 -19.81 0.81 0.81
CA THR A 543 -20.67 0.49 -0.35
C THR A 543 -20.76 -1.00 -0.65
N LEU A 544 -19.80 -1.79 -0.16
CA LEU A 544 -19.78 -3.26 -0.27
C LEU A 544 -20.56 -3.96 0.84
N GLY A 545 -21.19 -3.19 1.75
CA GLY A 545 -21.88 -3.73 2.92
C GLY A 545 -20.97 -3.99 4.12
N ILE A 546 -19.73 -3.47 4.10
CA ILE A 546 -18.75 -3.70 5.16
C ILE A 546 -18.70 -2.47 6.05
N ASP A 547 -19.05 -2.61 7.32
CA ASP A 547 -18.91 -1.53 8.28
C ASP A 547 -17.43 -1.26 8.56
N VAL A 548 -17.07 0.01 8.65
CA VAL A 548 -15.68 0.45 8.91
C VAL A 548 -15.68 1.52 9.99
N GLN A 549 -14.92 1.25 11.04
CA GLN A 549 -14.65 2.18 12.14
C GLN A 549 -13.24 2.73 11.97
N SER A 550 -13.14 4.00 11.56
CA SER A 550 -11.85 4.64 11.26
C SER A 550 -11.32 5.43 12.46
N THR A 551 -10.06 5.22 12.84
CA THR A 551 -9.40 5.93 13.96
C THR A 551 -8.01 6.43 13.56
N PRO A 552 -7.68 7.72 13.77
CA PRO A 552 -6.33 8.20 13.52
C PRO A 552 -5.35 7.69 14.59
N LEU A 553 -4.09 7.48 14.21
CA LEU A 553 -2.99 7.13 15.10
C LEU A 553 -2.05 8.31 15.28
N SER A 554 -1.65 8.56 16.52
CA SER A 554 -0.49 9.40 16.85
C SER A 554 0.83 8.65 16.61
N THR A 555 1.94 9.38 16.64
CA THR A 555 3.29 8.79 16.58
C THR A 555 3.54 7.82 17.74
N GLU A 556 3.03 8.13 18.93
CA GLU A 556 3.17 7.28 20.12
C GLU A 556 2.36 5.99 20.00
N ASP A 557 1.16 6.07 19.43
CA ASP A 557 0.34 4.88 19.14
C ASP A 557 1.06 3.96 18.16
N LEU A 558 1.62 4.51 17.08
CA LEU A 558 2.37 3.75 16.09
C LEU A 558 3.62 3.10 16.72
N GLN A 559 4.37 3.84 17.54
CA GLN A 559 5.52 3.30 18.25
C GLN A 559 5.13 2.17 19.21
N THR A 560 3.99 2.30 19.87
CA THR A 560 3.43 1.25 20.74
C THR A 560 3.06 0.01 19.94
N ILE A 561 2.38 0.17 18.81
CA ILE A 561 2.05 -0.92 17.88
C ILE A 561 3.32 -1.66 17.44
N ILE A 562 4.38 -0.92 17.06
CA ILE A 562 5.64 -1.49 16.58
C ILE A 562 6.39 -2.22 17.70
N SER A 563 6.53 -1.60 18.88
CA SER A 563 7.38 -2.10 19.96
C SER A 563 6.72 -3.19 20.82
N LYS A 564 5.42 -3.06 21.10
CA LYS A 564 4.65 -4.02 21.90
C LYS A 564 3.96 -5.08 21.06
N GLY A 565 3.75 -4.84 19.76
CA GLY A 565 3.07 -5.77 18.86
C GLY A 565 1.54 -5.75 18.99
N GLU A 566 0.97 -4.68 19.56
CA GLU A 566 -0.46 -4.51 19.79
C GLU A 566 -1.23 -4.16 18.50
N LYS A 567 -1.12 -5.01 17.48
CA LYS A 567 -1.75 -4.85 16.16
C LYS A 567 -3.25 -5.20 16.17
N GLN A 568 -4.03 -4.53 17.03
CA GLN A 568 -5.48 -4.76 17.22
C GLN A 568 -6.36 -4.00 16.21
N TYR A 569 -5.94 -4.00 14.95
CA TYR A 569 -6.67 -3.38 13.83
C TYR A 569 -6.85 -4.41 12.71
N SER A 570 -7.87 -4.19 11.88
CA SER A 570 -8.13 -4.98 10.67
C SER A 570 -7.36 -4.42 9.48
N LEU A 571 -7.31 -3.08 9.35
CA LEU A 571 -6.53 -2.38 8.33
C LEU A 571 -5.69 -1.27 8.95
N ILE A 572 -4.53 -0.99 8.36
CA ILE A 572 -3.74 0.21 8.67
C ILE A 572 -3.25 0.91 7.41
N LEU A 573 -3.46 2.22 7.32
CA LEU A 573 -2.94 3.09 6.28
C LEU A 573 -1.78 3.92 6.85
N THR A 574 -0.57 3.74 6.33
CA THR A 574 0.63 4.41 6.86
C THR A 574 1.70 4.62 5.80
N GLY A 575 2.66 5.50 6.09
CA GLY A 575 3.82 5.75 5.25
C GLY A 575 4.90 4.70 5.45
N ILE A 576 5.56 4.35 4.37
CA ILE A 576 6.70 3.44 4.29
C ILE A 576 7.87 4.25 3.78
N ASN A 577 9.04 4.06 4.37
CA ASN A 577 10.33 4.52 3.86
C ASN A 577 11.24 3.29 3.75
N LEU A 578 11.73 3.01 2.55
CA LEU A 578 12.59 1.86 2.26
C LEU A 578 14.09 2.12 2.53
N GLY A 579 14.46 3.38 2.77
CA GLY A 579 15.83 3.84 2.97
C GLY A 579 16.65 3.81 1.69
N LEU A 580 17.94 3.54 1.81
CA LEU A 580 18.91 3.58 0.73
C LEU A 580 18.53 2.77 -0.51
N PHE A 581 18.01 1.56 -0.30
CA PHE A 581 17.63 0.67 -1.38
C PHE A 581 16.13 0.68 -1.55
N ASP A 582 15.68 1.13 -2.72
CA ASP A 582 14.27 1.19 -3.14
C ASP A 582 13.58 -0.18 -3.26
N TYR A 583 14.30 -1.26 -2.94
CA TYR A 583 13.81 -2.64 -2.88
C TYR A 583 13.82 -3.25 -1.47
N ASN A 584 14.22 -2.51 -0.43
CA ASN A 584 14.33 -3.02 0.93
C ASN A 584 12.96 -3.11 1.65
N ILE A 585 12.18 -4.11 1.27
CA ILE A 585 10.84 -4.37 1.84
C ILE A 585 10.87 -5.33 3.03
N PHE A 586 12.06 -5.82 3.43
CA PHE A 586 12.23 -6.78 4.54
C PHE A 586 11.54 -6.33 5.85
N PRO A 587 11.71 -5.08 6.32
CA PRO A 587 11.12 -4.65 7.60
C PRO A 587 9.59 -4.77 7.63
N PHE A 588 8.95 -4.65 6.46
CA PHE A 588 7.50 -4.52 6.32
C PHE A 588 6.80 -5.85 6.00
N LEU A 589 7.51 -6.88 5.58
CA LEU A 589 6.89 -8.11 5.06
C LEU A 589 7.51 -9.42 5.59
N HIS A 590 8.69 -9.38 6.21
CA HIS A 590 9.29 -10.58 6.80
C HIS A 590 8.53 -11.06 8.04
N SER A 591 8.37 -12.38 8.19
CA SER A 591 7.62 -13.00 9.31
C SER A 591 8.19 -12.63 10.68
N GLY A 592 9.52 -12.44 10.76
CA GLY A 592 10.21 -12.01 11.99
C GLY A 592 9.79 -10.63 12.49
N GLN A 593 9.10 -9.82 11.67
CA GLN A 593 8.58 -8.49 12.03
C GLN A 593 7.06 -8.51 12.35
N ALA A 594 6.41 -9.68 12.28
CA ALA A 594 4.96 -9.83 12.38
C ALA A 594 4.43 -9.53 13.79
N GLU A 595 5.11 -10.02 14.84
CA GLU A 595 4.72 -9.73 16.23
C GLU A 595 5.17 -8.32 16.62
N LYS A 596 6.50 -8.08 16.66
CA LYS A 596 7.09 -6.75 16.88
C LYS A 596 7.77 -6.29 15.60
N GLY A 597 7.65 -5.01 15.27
CA GLY A 597 8.20 -4.45 14.03
C GLY A 597 7.13 -4.00 13.03
N PHE A 598 7.60 -3.68 11.82
CA PHE A 598 6.82 -2.97 10.80
C PHE A 598 5.99 -3.85 9.88
N ASN A 599 5.98 -5.18 10.06
CA ASN A 599 5.07 -6.06 9.32
C ASN A 599 3.65 -5.92 9.86
N PHE A 600 2.99 -4.85 9.44
CA PHE A 600 1.68 -4.44 9.87
C PHE A 600 0.56 -5.39 9.42
N ALA A 601 0.81 -6.18 8.38
CA ALA A 601 -0.06 -7.24 7.90
C ALA A 601 -0.06 -8.49 8.79
N LYS A 602 0.91 -8.63 9.70
CA LYS A 602 1.22 -9.86 10.42
C LYS A 602 1.45 -11.06 9.48
N LEU A 603 1.88 -10.80 8.24
CA LEU A 603 2.12 -11.85 7.24
C LEU A 603 3.19 -12.82 7.74
N LYS A 604 2.93 -14.12 7.60
CA LYS A 604 3.92 -15.17 7.86
C LYS A 604 4.02 -16.10 6.66
N ASN A 605 5.11 -16.01 5.91
CA ASN A 605 5.34 -16.83 4.71
C ASN A 605 6.83 -17.17 4.55
N ILE A 606 7.16 -18.46 4.72
CA ILE A 606 8.55 -18.96 4.71
C ILE A 606 9.23 -18.74 3.34
N ALA A 607 8.50 -18.94 2.24
CA ALA A 607 9.06 -18.74 0.91
C ALA A 607 9.41 -17.26 0.67
N LEU A 608 8.53 -16.35 1.11
CA LEU A 608 8.80 -14.93 1.08
C LEU A 608 10.00 -14.58 1.96
N ASP A 609 10.08 -15.12 3.18
CA ASP A 609 11.19 -14.86 4.10
C ASP A 609 12.54 -15.18 3.48
N ILE A 610 12.67 -16.34 2.83
CA ILE A 610 13.90 -16.75 2.13
C ILE A 610 14.27 -15.74 1.03
N LEU A 611 13.29 -15.26 0.26
CA LEU A 611 13.54 -14.29 -0.81
C LEU A 611 13.93 -12.91 -0.25
N LEU A 612 13.29 -12.48 0.85
CA LEU A 612 13.59 -11.23 1.52
C LEU A 612 14.99 -11.25 2.16
N GLU A 613 15.44 -12.38 2.70
CA GLU A 613 16.82 -12.53 3.18
C GLU A 613 17.83 -12.49 2.03
N ARG A 614 17.50 -13.09 0.87
CA ARG A 614 18.34 -12.97 -0.34
C ARG A 614 18.45 -11.54 -0.87
N LEU A 615 17.40 -10.72 -0.69
CA LEU A 615 17.44 -9.30 -1.06
C LEU A 615 18.45 -8.50 -0.23
N LYS A 616 18.93 -9.02 0.91
CA LYS A 616 20.01 -8.39 1.70
C LYS A 616 21.41 -8.76 1.22
N SER A 617 21.55 -9.43 0.08
CA SER A 617 22.86 -9.81 -0.44
C SER A 617 23.58 -8.60 -1.05
N SER A 618 24.86 -8.41 -0.70
CA SER A 618 25.71 -7.36 -1.29
C SER A 618 26.09 -7.59 -2.76
N GLN A 619 25.85 -8.80 -3.28
CA GLN A 619 26.28 -9.25 -4.60
C GLN A 619 25.16 -9.23 -5.65
N LEU A 620 24.04 -8.55 -5.34
CA LEU A 620 22.89 -8.46 -6.25
C LEU A 620 23.21 -7.57 -7.45
N ASN A 621 23.43 -8.20 -8.60
CA ASN A 621 23.41 -7.50 -9.88
C ASN A 621 21.96 -7.22 -10.33
N SER A 622 21.81 -6.38 -11.36
CA SER A 622 20.50 -5.93 -11.86
C SER A 622 19.56 -7.09 -12.24
N ASP A 623 20.08 -8.14 -12.89
CA ASP A 623 19.26 -9.27 -13.35
C ASP A 623 18.79 -10.16 -12.20
N SER A 624 19.69 -10.44 -11.24
CA SER A 624 19.37 -11.21 -10.04
C SER A 624 18.35 -10.48 -9.17
N LEU A 625 18.49 -9.16 -9.04
CA LEU A 625 17.53 -8.32 -8.32
C LEU A 625 16.13 -8.39 -8.97
N LYS A 626 16.04 -8.20 -10.29
CA LYS A 626 14.76 -8.29 -11.02
C LYS A 626 14.11 -9.66 -10.87
N PHE A 627 14.90 -10.74 -10.94
CA PHE A 627 14.40 -12.09 -10.75
C PHE A 627 13.82 -12.29 -9.34
N LEU A 628 14.54 -11.91 -8.28
CA LEU A 628 14.02 -11.98 -6.92
C LEU A 628 12.76 -11.14 -6.72
N GLN A 629 12.74 -9.92 -7.28
CA GLN A 629 11.56 -9.05 -7.25
C GLN A 629 10.35 -9.76 -7.87
N SER A 630 10.48 -10.35 -9.06
CA SER A 630 9.36 -11.07 -9.70
C SER A 630 8.82 -12.22 -8.85
N GLN A 631 9.70 -13.02 -8.22
CA GLN A 631 9.29 -14.13 -7.35
C GLN A 631 8.53 -13.62 -6.11
N ILE A 632 8.99 -12.50 -5.55
CA ILE A 632 8.32 -11.86 -4.42
C ILE A 632 6.94 -11.34 -4.84
N LEU A 633 6.84 -10.66 -5.99
CA LEU A 633 5.56 -10.14 -6.49
C LEU A 633 4.53 -11.26 -6.70
N GLU A 634 4.92 -12.43 -7.18
CA GLU A 634 4.05 -13.61 -7.29
C GLU A 634 3.47 -14.07 -5.95
N ILE A 635 4.27 -14.03 -4.88
CA ILE A 635 3.80 -14.39 -3.54
C ILE A 635 2.85 -13.31 -3.01
N LEU A 636 3.21 -12.03 -3.14
CA LEU A 636 2.40 -10.92 -2.65
C LEU A 636 1.01 -10.87 -3.31
N LYS A 637 0.92 -11.18 -4.61
CA LYS A 637 -0.35 -11.36 -5.35
C LYS A 637 -1.28 -12.39 -4.72
N LYS A 638 -0.73 -13.46 -4.15
CA LYS A 638 -1.52 -14.55 -3.54
C LYS A 638 -1.92 -14.20 -2.10
N GLU A 639 -1.02 -13.58 -1.35
CA GLU A 639 -1.24 -13.27 0.07
C GLU A 639 -2.29 -12.17 0.29
N ASN A 640 -2.39 -11.20 -0.63
CA ASN A 640 -3.38 -10.11 -0.60
C ASN A 640 -3.36 -9.31 0.72
N VAL A 641 -2.19 -9.07 1.30
CA VAL A 641 -2.08 -8.39 2.61
C VAL A 641 -1.64 -6.93 2.54
N PHE A 642 -1.25 -6.47 1.36
CA PHE A 642 -0.48 -5.24 1.19
C PHE A 642 -0.78 -4.59 -0.16
N VAL A 643 -1.02 -3.27 -0.16
CA VAL A 643 -1.10 -2.47 -1.38
C VAL A 643 -0.33 -1.16 -1.20
N PRO A 644 0.73 -0.91 -1.99
CA PRO A 644 1.31 0.42 -2.10
C PRO A 644 0.39 1.27 -2.96
N LEU A 645 0.14 2.51 -2.56
CA LEU A 645 -0.87 3.37 -3.18
C LEU A 645 -0.23 4.53 -3.93
N TYR A 646 0.67 5.27 -3.28
CA TYR A 646 1.11 6.56 -3.81
C TYR A 646 2.46 7.01 -3.25
N SER A 647 3.31 7.54 -4.14
CA SER A 647 4.57 8.21 -3.79
C SER A 647 4.55 9.65 -4.31
N PRO A 648 4.67 10.68 -3.46
CA PRO A 648 4.64 12.07 -3.91
C PRO A 648 5.86 12.44 -4.76
N TYR A 649 5.66 13.28 -5.79
CA TYR A 649 6.76 13.86 -6.54
C TYR A 649 7.40 15.00 -5.75
N ASN A 650 8.73 14.99 -5.74
CA ASN A 650 9.57 16.11 -5.36
C ASN A 650 10.07 16.78 -6.63
N THR A 651 10.26 18.10 -6.58
CA THR A 651 10.59 18.86 -7.77
C THR A 651 11.62 19.93 -7.48
N PHE A 652 12.49 20.19 -8.45
CA PHE A 652 13.30 21.39 -8.49
C PHE A 652 13.39 21.90 -9.92
N PHE A 653 13.78 23.16 -10.08
CA PHE A 653 13.90 23.80 -11.38
C PHE A 653 15.36 24.09 -11.67
N ILE A 654 15.81 23.71 -12.86
CA ILE A 654 17.22 23.83 -13.27
C ILE A 654 17.34 24.60 -14.57
N ASP A 655 18.28 25.54 -14.62
CA ASP A 655 18.57 26.37 -15.79
C ASP A 655 18.97 25.49 -16.98
N LYS A 656 18.34 25.72 -18.14
CA LYS A 656 18.63 25.01 -19.40
C LYS A 656 20.08 25.15 -19.86
N ASN A 657 20.81 26.14 -19.37
CA ASN A 657 22.23 26.33 -19.68
C ASN A 657 23.15 25.40 -18.88
N LEU A 658 22.68 24.80 -17.79
CA LEU A 658 23.43 23.74 -17.11
C LEU A 658 23.32 22.45 -17.90
N LYS A 659 24.47 21.87 -18.26
CA LYS A 659 24.59 20.68 -19.11
C LYS A 659 25.17 19.51 -18.33
N GLN A 660 25.10 18.31 -18.91
CA GLN A 660 25.62 17.07 -18.31
C GLN A 660 24.98 16.73 -16.95
N LEU A 661 23.68 16.99 -16.84
CA LEU A 661 22.88 16.56 -15.69
C LEU A 661 22.63 15.05 -15.78
N ARG A 662 22.78 14.37 -14.65
CA ARG A 662 22.33 12.98 -14.51
C ARG A 662 20.83 12.92 -14.26
N THR A 663 20.21 11.81 -14.60
CA THR A 663 18.78 11.62 -14.34
C THR A 663 18.54 10.29 -13.62
N ALA A 664 17.80 10.38 -12.52
CA ALA A 664 17.37 9.26 -11.71
C ALA A 664 15.94 9.55 -11.20
N PRO A 665 14.96 8.69 -11.52
CA PRO A 665 13.57 8.90 -11.11
C PRO A 665 13.37 8.68 -9.61
N VAL A 666 14.22 7.88 -8.97
CA VAL A 666 14.22 7.60 -7.54
C VAL A 666 15.56 8.06 -6.96
N LEU A 667 15.51 8.92 -5.96
CA LEU A 667 16.68 9.35 -5.19
C LEU A 667 16.54 8.83 -3.77
N PRO A 668 17.55 8.18 -3.18
CA PRO A 668 17.40 7.59 -1.83
C PRO A 668 17.22 8.67 -0.77
N TYR A 669 17.95 9.79 -0.88
CA TYR A 669 17.94 10.89 0.08
C TYR A 669 18.03 12.24 -0.63
N SER A 670 17.65 13.32 0.06
CA SER A 670 17.82 14.69 -0.46
C SER A 670 19.28 15.03 -0.77
N SER A 671 20.22 14.45 -0.04
CA SER A 671 21.66 14.60 -0.31
C SER A 671 22.10 14.01 -1.67
N SER A 672 21.30 13.10 -2.26
CA SER A 672 21.53 12.57 -3.62
C SER A 672 21.19 13.57 -4.73
N LEU A 673 20.56 14.69 -4.41
CA LEU A 673 20.42 15.80 -5.37
C LEU A 673 21.79 16.31 -5.85
N TYR A 674 22.85 16.13 -5.05
CA TYR A 674 24.22 16.45 -5.46
C TYR A 674 24.64 15.62 -6.67
N ASP A 675 24.23 14.35 -6.75
CA ASP A 675 24.62 13.43 -7.83
C ASP A 675 24.07 13.87 -9.19
N ILE A 676 22.92 14.56 -9.20
CA ILE A 676 22.30 15.09 -10.42
C ILE A 676 23.20 16.12 -11.10
N GLY A 677 23.89 16.94 -10.31
CA GLY A 677 24.76 18.02 -10.77
C GLY A 677 26.27 17.73 -10.62
N GLU A 678 26.68 16.50 -10.28
CA GLU A 678 28.06 16.19 -9.90
C GLU A 678 29.08 16.59 -10.98
N ASN A 679 28.75 16.31 -12.26
CA ASN A 679 29.63 16.56 -13.41
C ASN A 679 29.08 17.66 -14.33
N MET A 680 28.18 18.51 -13.81
CA MET A 680 27.57 19.53 -14.64
C MET A 680 28.56 20.65 -14.97
N TYR A 681 28.35 21.31 -16.10
CA TYR A 681 29.13 22.47 -16.51
C TYR A 681 28.22 23.61 -16.99
N LEU A 682 28.76 24.83 -16.92
CA LEU A 682 28.09 26.05 -17.39
C LEU A 682 28.78 26.68 -18.60
N LYS A 683 30.10 26.54 -18.71
CA LYS A 683 30.91 27.09 -19.80
C LYS A 683 31.27 26.00 -20.80
N GLU A 684 31.32 26.37 -22.07
CA GLU A 684 31.68 25.48 -23.18
C GLU A 684 32.84 26.09 -23.96
N ASN A 685 33.84 25.26 -24.25
CA ASN A 685 34.85 25.59 -25.24
C ASN A 685 34.41 25.08 -26.62
N PHE A 686 34.56 25.92 -27.64
CA PHE A 686 34.15 25.66 -29.01
C PHE A 686 35.38 25.36 -29.88
N THR A 687 35.48 24.13 -30.36
CA THR A 687 36.56 23.74 -31.29
C THR A 687 35.99 23.56 -32.68
N ILE A 688 36.30 24.52 -33.57
CA ILE A 688 35.89 24.47 -34.97
C ILE A 688 36.64 23.33 -35.68
N GLN A 689 35.88 22.47 -36.36
CA GLN A 689 36.45 21.43 -37.21
C GLN A 689 36.59 21.97 -38.63
N PHE A 690 37.83 22.25 -39.04
CA PHE A 690 38.12 22.78 -40.38
C PHE A 690 38.20 21.70 -41.47
N GLU A 691 38.28 20.42 -41.07
CA GLU A 691 38.39 19.31 -42.02
C GLU A 691 37.13 19.21 -42.90
N GLY A 692 37.31 19.15 -44.22
CA GLY A 692 36.19 19.11 -45.18
C GLY A 692 35.49 20.44 -45.44
N LYS A 693 35.76 21.51 -44.67
CA LYS A 693 35.19 22.84 -44.89
C LYS A 693 35.80 23.50 -46.13
N ASN A 694 34.97 23.86 -47.12
CA ASN A 694 35.43 24.53 -48.34
C ASN A 694 34.30 25.35 -48.98
N MET A 695 34.63 26.14 -50.02
CA MET A 695 33.66 27.04 -50.68
C MET A 695 32.49 26.30 -51.33
N ASN A 696 32.71 25.11 -51.91
CA ASN A 696 31.63 24.32 -52.51
C ASN A 696 30.67 23.83 -51.40
N GLY A 697 31.23 23.36 -50.28
CA GLY A 697 30.46 22.97 -49.10
C GLY A 697 29.67 24.14 -48.50
N LEU A 698 30.23 25.35 -48.45
CA LEU A 698 29.50 26.55 -48.02
C LEU A 698 28.31 26.85 -48.95
N ILE A 699 28.51 26.75 -50.27
CA ILE A 699 27.44 26.98 -51.25
C ILE A 699 26.32 25.94 -51.08
N ASP A 700 26.67 24.66 -50.91
CA ASP A 700 25.68 23.60 -50.72
C ASP A 700 24.97 23.71 -49.36
N TRP A 701 25.69 24.12 -48.30
CA TRP A 701 25.11 24.46 -47.00
C TRP A 701 24.10 25.61 -47.11
N LEU A 702 24.46 26.67 -47.83
CA LEU A 702 23.57 27.82 -48.09
C LEU A 702 22.32 27.39 -48.87
N LYS A 703 22.44 26.49 -49.85
CA LYS A 703 21.27 25.92 -50.54
C LYS A 703 20.38 25.17 -49.57
N LYS A 704 20.95 24.26 -48.75
CA LYS A 704 20.20 23.45 -47.78
C LYS A 704 19.43 24.30 -46.76
N HIS A 705 20.02 25.41 -46.31
CA HIS A 705 19.43 26.30 -45.30
C HIS A 705 18.72 27.51 -45.91
N SER A 706 18.60 27.58 -47.24
CA SER A 706 17.86 28.64 -47.90
C SER A 706 16.36 28.40 -47.74
N PRO A 707 15.58 29.41 -47.27
CA PRO A 707 14.13 29.31 -47.17
C PRO A 707 13.42 29.12 -48.52
N LEU A 708 14.15 29.26 -49.65
CA LEU A 708 13.62 29.11 -51.01
C LEU A 708 13.62 27.67 -51.53
N VAL A 709 14.18 26.70 -50.80
CA VAL A 709 14.24 25.28 -51.23
C VAL A 709 12.97 24.49 -50.87
N ASN A 710 12.09 25.04 -50.02
CA ASN A 710 10.79 24.46 -49.66
C ASN A 710 9.59 25.16 -50.35
N LEU A 711 9.83 25.82 -51.49
CA LEU A 711 8.81 26.47 -52.32
C LEU A 711 8.65 25.76 -53.67
#